data_AF-A0A2E5J4X7-F1
#
_entry.id   AF-A0A2E5J4X7-F1
#
_cell.length_a   1.000
_cell.length_b   1.000
_cell.length_c   1.000
_cell.angle_alpha   90.00
_cell.angle_beta   90.00
_cell.angle_gamma   90.00
#
_symmetry.space_group_name_H-M   'P 1'
#
loop_
_entity.id
_entity.type
_entity.pdbx_description
1 polymer ?
#
loop_
_entity_poly.entity_id
_entity_poly.type
_entity_poly.pdbx_seq_one_letter_code
_entity_poly.pdbx_strand_id
1 'polypeptide(L)'
;MIPRTYIYLPIALILLIILASCSSTDSSSSSEIDQADIQATVDARVKQRLGVTPASEGSEKPDKVQGKTDIQSGDQTKPDNASTSAQDVYPQNITGEVLKRRIPWPNDFDRCLSKVIDMDSLRGVTSFPNEVHAEAAKCLSSLKIDPESLIASEMTDRGSGSSGNYPDPNNNQKQTGNNTPDYGTSDKNQQQPARGSDQGAKAGDFNLADRDLAQKLYPPNITYDVLNRRIPWPEGFEACISQSIDMNSLSNPDSWSGQIHDHSAICLLGLDVDPMSLIAVTGGDNKHSGDGIQQPGHTNPPEQLYSLKVTKQTSNYAQAVPASKTSFTTGQDASLWMSGFGFNKSGGASVFNHPVSIASDGTRLAVTDRNNNRIMIWNSIPSSNVPADIVLGQQDFETQMEGSGLDELDFPGQVSMTPDGKVLVADSNNNRILVWSSFPTVSGQAADYSIDLEPLIDTLQSWPWGVWTNGEKVVVAVTGGGDNGQRLILWNSFPNSGSVKPDLHIKYEGMGTPRMIVSNGEYILVGDENGKTECRDGSGSHIWASWPTKTNQAPDACLYGWVGGTIVGDKLIAIQQGGETLAFWDQLPTTTQEASSNKREALPGVGHRWLGGDGNDAAYIDGKLFIVEYNGGRVSVFDELPSGPDEKPDWSLGVDSPDTNPYYEDWLIQNGVPGSNGERLFVSSGFDRSLSVWNKIPGESGAIPDLFYRRFENAPWDISVFDDTVFLAGKSGIYGWENFDGTGALPEIEISDNMGSVELKGLRGVTYNGQYFALSSEESDQVWIWEGIPAENDEPKYILDVPEGPGRLDSDSEWLVIAGYPADQFNVKAIRFDELADGNLRHIPQHNVFPQSAALTEVGFFITLQGDNQVVGWNSIEDALAGKPPDVTLGSGAGTKAKDAIKMANAVDWDGSHLWVGEFKFSTRMLAFAPTEE
;
A
#
# COMPACT_ATOMS: atom_id res chain seq x y z
N MET A 1 -19.10 -66.12 -16.41
CA MET A 1 -18.26 -66.93 -15.49
C MET A 1 -17.77 -65.94 -14.42
N ILE A 2 -18.01 -66.05 -13.11
CA ILE A 2 -17.81 -67.16 -12.13
C ILE A 2 -16.32 -67.41 -11.85
N PRO A 3 -15.85 -67.54 -10.58
CA PRO A 3 -16.48 -67.37 -9.24
C PRO A 3 -15.84 -66.16 -8.48
N ARG A 4 -15.82 -65.88 -7.14
CA ARG A 4 -16.44 -66.25 -5.83
C ARG A 4 -16.05 -65.12 -4.81
N THR A 5 -16.48 -64.94 -3.55
CA THR A 5 -17.42 -65.53 -2.54
C THR A 5 -17.86 -64.34 -1.63
N TYR A 6 -19.13 -64.14 -1.21
CA TYR A 6 -19.83 -64.63 0.01
C TYR A 6 -19.23 -64.09 1.36
N ILE A 7 -19.95 -63.80 2.46
CA ILE A 7 -21.29 -64.24 2.92
C ILE A 7 -21.95 -63.25 3.96
N TYR A 8 -23.26 -62.98 3.81
CA TYR A 8 -24.32 -62.68 4.82
C TYR A 8 -24.43 -61.41 5.72
N LEU A 9 -25.71 -61.07 5.95
CA LEU A 9 -26.37 -60.04 6.80
C LEU A 9 -26.69 -60.61 8.23
N PRO A 10 -27.28 -59.89 9.25
CA PRO A 10 -28.71 -59.44 9.18
C PRO A 10 -29.25 -58.28 10.12
N ILE A 11 -30.22 -57.48 9.59
CA ILE A 11 -31.50 -57.02 10.25
C ILE A 11 -31.42 -56.03 11.46
N ALA A 12 -32.29 -55.03 11.69
CA ALA A 12 -33.70 -54.72 11.33
C ALA A 12 -33.90 -53.24 10.87
N LEU A 13 -34.71 -52.89 9.85
CA LEU A 13 -36.20 -52.82 9.71
C LEU A 13 -36.81 -51.54 10.35
N ILE A 14 -37.75 -50.74 9.78
CA ILE A 14 -38.77 -50.88 8.70
C ILE A 14 -38.79 -49.55 7.84
N LEU A 15 -38.64 -49.56 6.50
CA LEU A 15 -39.65 -49.37 5.38
C LEU A 15 -40.62 -48.16 5.51
N LEU A 16 -41.10 -47.47 4.45
CA LEU A 16 -41.34 -47.75 3.00
C LEU A 16 -40.65 -46.67 2.08
N ILE A 17 -40.40 -46.75 0.75
CA ILE A 17 -41.13 -47.24 -0.48
C ILE A 17 -42.20 -46.22 -0.99
N ILE A 18 -42.25 -45.71 -2.24
CA ILE A 18 -41.52 -45.84 -3.55
C ILE A 18 -41.61 -44.47 -4.32
N LEU A 19 -40.86 -43.97 -5.34
CA LEU A 19 -39.85 -44.37 -6.39
C LEU A 19 -40.36 -44.21 -7.87
N ALA A 20 -39.47 -43.80 -8.79
CA ALA A 20 -39.45 -44.01 -10.27
C ALA A 20 -40.05 -43.00 -11.31
N SER A 21 -39.16 -42.17 -11.88
CA SER A 21 -38.73 -42.14 -13.31
C SER A 21 -39.66 -41.86 -14.53
N CYS A 22 -39.14 -40.98 -15.41
CA CYS A 22 -39.22 -40.94 -16.89
C CYS A 22 -40.36 -40.22 -17.67
N SER A 23 -39.95 -39.08 -18.27
CA SER A 23 -40.10 -38.68 -19.69
C SER A 23 -41.43 -38.16 -20.30
N SER A 24 -41.32 -36.91 -20.82
CA SER A 24 -41.79 -36.40 -22.12
C SER A 24 -43.14 -35.66 -22.27
N THR A 25 -43.14 -34.74 -23.25
CA THR A 25 -44.23 -33.95 -23.87
C THR A 25 -44.74 -32.67 -23.18
N ASP A 26 -45.00 -31.65 -24.00
CA ASP A 26 -45.31 -30.26 -23.66
C ASP A 26 -46.77 -30.01 -23.21
N SER A 27 -47.01 -28.94 -22.43
CA SER A 27 -47.79 -27.78 -22.92
C SER A 27 -48.05 -26.67 -21.87
N SER A 28 -47.80 -25.43 -22.29
CA SER A 28 -48.48 -24.15 -21.92
C SER A 28 -48.90 -23.79 -20.47
N SER A 29 -48.31 -22.70 -20.00
CA SER A 29 -48.94 -21.49 -19.38
C SER A 29 -49.53 -21.48 -17.95
N SER A 30 -48.89 -20.64 -17.13
CA SER A 30 -49.44 -19.58 -16.24
C SER A 30 -50.31 -19.89 -15.00
N SER A 31 -49.79 -19.49 -13.83
CA SER A 31 -50.50 -18.67 -12.83
C SER A 31 -49.47 -17.93 -11.95
N GLU A 32 -49.76 -16.70 -11.50
CA GLU A 32 -48.82 -15.88 -10.71
C GLU A 32 -48.58 -16.38 -9.27
N ILE A 33 -47.53 -15.84 -8.63
CA ILE A 33 -47.32 -15.88 -7.16
C ILE A 33 -47.33 -14.43 -6.67
N ASP A 34 -48.08 -14.17 -5.60
CA ASP A 34 -48.35 -12.83 -5.07
C ASP A 34 -47.13 -12.23 -4.32
N GLN A 35 -46.83 -10.95 -4.55
CA GLN A 35 -45.71 -10.25 -3.90
C GLN A 35 -45.99 -9.87 -2.43
N ALA A 36 -47.24 -9.94 -1.97
CA ALA A 36 -47.64 -9.46 -0.65
C ALA A 36 -46.93 -10.17 0.54
N ASP A 37 -46.71 -11.49 0.47
CA ASP A 37 -46.16 -12.27 1.59
C ASP A 37 -44.65 -12.06 1.81
N ILE A 38 -43.91 -11.59 0.80
CA ILE A 38 -42.47 -11.32 0.90
C ILE A 38 -42.23 -10.08 1.78
N GLN A 39 -42.98 -9.00 1.57
CA GLN A 39 -42.79 -7.75 2.30
C GLN A 39 -43.05 -7.91 3.81
N ALA A 40 -44.09 -8.68 4.19
CA ALA A 40 -44.42 -8.93 5.60
C ALA A 40 -43.27 -9.62 6.37
N THR A 41 -42.44 -10.41 5.67
CA THR A 41 -41.30 -11.11 6.25
C THR A 41 -40.08 -10.18 6.44
N VAL A 42 -39.93 -9.17 5.59
CA VAL A 42 -38.86 -8.15 5.67
C VAL A 42 -39.13 -7.19 6.84
N ASP A 43 -40.34 -6.63 6.93
CA ASP A 43 -40.73 -5.67 7.97
C ASP A 43 -40.58 -6.23 9.40
N ALA A 44 -40.79 -7.55 9.57
CA ALA A 44 -40.59 -8.25 10.84
C ALA A 44 -39.10 -8.29 11.26
N ARG A 45 -38.18 -8.49 10.31
CA ARG A 45 -36.73 -8.51 10.57
C ARG A 45 -36.17 -7.12 10.87
N VAL A 46 -36.68 -6.07 10.22
CA VAL A 46 -36.27 -4.68 10.50
C VAL A 46 -36.61 -4.28 11.94
N LYS A 47 -37.83 -4.57 12.40
CA LYS A 47 -38.26 -4.22 13.77
C LYS A 47 -37.49 -4.96 14.87
N GLN A 48 -36.91 -6.13 14.59
CA GLN A 48 -36.06 -6.85 15.54
C GLN A 48 -34.64 -6.25 15.66
N ARG A 49 -34.17 -5.47 14.68
CA ARG A 49 -32.86 -4.78 14.73
C ARG A 49 -32.89 -3.44 15.47
N LEU A 50 -34.06 -2.86 15.77
CA LEU A 50 -34.19 -1.47 16.26
C LEU A 50 -34.49 -1.33 17.77
N GLY A 51 -34.51 -2.41 18.54
CA GLY A 51 -34.47 -2.37 20.02
C GLY A 51 -35.67 -1.76 20.77
N VAL A 52 -36.74 -1.32 20.08
CA VAL A 52 -37.88 -0.65 20.71
C VAL A 52 -38.80 -1.64 21.45
N THR A 53 -38.90 -1.50 22.78
CA THR A 53 -39.90 -2.22 23.58
C THR A 53 -41.22 -1.43 23.67
N PRO A 54 -42.39 -2.07 23.44
CA PRO A 54 -43.69 -1.41 23.59
C PRO A 54 -44.11 -1.34 25.06
N ALA A 55 -44.52 -0.16 25.52
CA ALA A 55 -45.07 0.04 26.86
C ALA A 55 -46.54 -0.43 26.97
N SER A 56 -46.97 -0.82 28.17
CA SER A 56 -48.33 -1.25 28.48
C SER A 56 -49.19 -0.12 29.07
N GLU A 57 -50.44 0.01 28.62
CA GLU A 57 -51.43 0.91 29.23
C GLU A 57 -52.08 0.28 30.48
N GLY A 58 -52.39 1.08 31.50
CA GLY A 58 -52.82 0.56 32.82
C GLY A 58 -53.38 1.57 33.84
N SER A 59 -54.29 2.45 33.42
CA SER A 59 -55.30 3.16 34.26
C SER A 59 -54.88 3.85 35.60
N GLU A 60 -54.69 5.17 35.51
CA GLU A 60 -55.25 6.24 36.38
C GLU A 60 -55.50 6.06 37.92
N LYS A 61 -54.77 6.90 38.72
CA LYS A 61 -55.29 7.92 39.70
C LYS A 61 -56.01 7.48 41.02
N PRO A 62 -56.30 8.42 41.97
CA PRO A 62 -55.66 9.73 42.28
C PRO A 62 -55.41 10.00 43.81
N ASP A 63 -54.90 11.21 44.11
CA ASP A 63 -55.18 12.01 45.33
C ASP A 63 -54.55 11.58 46.69
N LYS A 64 -54.31 12.48 47.67
CA LYS A 64 -54.76 13.89 47.82
C LYS A 64 -53.75 14.78 48.58
N VAL A 65 -53.93 16.11 48.46
CA VAL A 65 -53.08 17.18 49.01
C VAL A 65 -53.68 17.84 50.27
N GLN A 66 -52.85 18.24 51.25
CA GLN A 66 -52.92 19.50 52.07
C GLN A 66 -51.99 19.41 53.31
N GLY A 67 -51.27 20.46 53.75
CA GLY A 67 -50.99 21.79 53.16
C GLY A 67 -50.67 22.89 54.20
N LYS A 68 -50.02 24.01 53.77
CA LYS A 68 -49.80 25.29 54.52
C LYS A 68 -48.83 25.22 55.73
N THR A 69 -48.15 26.28 56.22
CA THR A 69 -48.05 27.76 56.00
C THR A 69 -46.79 28.25 56.77
N ASP A 70 -46.05 29.34 56.50
CA ASP A 70 -45.92 30.29 55.37
C ASP A 70 -44.71 31.25 55.63
N ILE A 71 -44.37 32.18 54.69
CA ILE A 71 -43.46 33.35 54.86
C ILE A 71 -41.93 32.98 55.05
N GLN A 72 -40.88 33.64 54.51
CA GLN A 72 -40.65 35.02 54.03
C GLN A 72 -39.57 35.14 52.90
N SER A 73 -39.64 36.24 52.12
CA SER A 73 -38.55 36.93 51.37
C SER A 73 -37.60 36.16 50.42
N GLY A 74 -37.69 36.48 49.13
CA GLY A 74 -36.72 36.14 48.08
C GLY A 74 -37.37 36.22 46.71
N ASP A 75 -37.32 37.39 46.06
CA ASP A 75 -38.16 37.67 44.87
C ASP A 75 -37.63 36.95 43.61
N GLN A 76 -38.27 35.83 43.27
CA GLN A 76 -38.17 35.22 41.95
C GLN A 76 -39.20 35.83 41.01
N THR A 77 -38.76 36.76 40.16
CA THR A 77 -39.28 36.77 38.79
C THR A 77 -38.87 35.46 38.10
N LYS A 78 -39.79 34.88 37.32
CA LYS A 78 -39.63 33.57 36.66
C LYS A 78 -38.27 33.37 35.98
N PRO A 79 -37.67 32.18 36.07
CA PRO A 79 -37.13 31.49 34.90
C PRO A 79 -38.29 30.84 34.12
N ASP A 80 -38.28 30.94 32.80
CA ASP A 80 -39.25 30.26 31.93
C ASP A 80 -38.92 28.76 31.76
N ASN A 81 -39.61 28.08 30.84
CA ASN A 81 -39.37 26.68 30.47
C ASN A 81 -37.87 26.38 30.35
N ALA A 82 -37.43 25.23 30.88
CA ALA A 82 -36.06 24.78 30.75
C ALA A 82 -35.66 24.73 29.27
N SER A 83 -34.85 25.70 28.84
CA SER A 83 -34.33 25.75 27.48
C SER A 83 -33.32 24.63 27.32
N THR A 84 -33.67 23.61 26.55
CA THR A 84 -32.73 22.67 25.95
C THR A 84 -31.52 23.45 25.47
N SER A 85 -30.31 23.15 25.97
CA SER A 85 -29.15 23.94 25.61
C SER A 85 -28.86 23.72 24.13
N ALA A 86 -28.23 24.69 23.48
CA ALA A 86 -27.92 24.54 22.06
C ALA A 86 -27.07 23.29 21.80
N GLN A 87 -26.20 22.88 22.74
CA GLN A 87 -25.38 21.67 22.60
C GLN A 87 -26.17 20.36 22.70
N ASP A 88 -27.30 20.36 23.43
CA ASP A 88 -28.19 19.20 23.51
C ASP A 88 -29.01 19.03 22.20
N VAL A 89 -29.12 20.09 21.40
CA VAL A 89 -29.81 20.11 20.09
C VAL A 89 -28.83 19.88 18.94
N TYR A 90 -27.61 20.41 19.04
CA TYR A 90 -26.52 20.24 18.09
C TYR A 90 -25.29 19.66 18.83
N PRO A 91 -25.23 18.33 19.03
CA PRO A 91 -24.08 17.68 19.64
C PRO A 91 -22.75 17.91 18.90
N GLN A 92 -21.64 17.52 19.55
CA GLN A 92 -20.29 17.85 19.08
C GLN A 92 -19.93 17.22 17.72
N ASN A 93 -20.51 16.08 17.37
CA ASN A 93 -20.39 15.51 16.02
C ASN A 93 -21.04 16.43 14.96
N ILE A 94 -22.31 16.81 15.11
CA ILE A 94 -23.02 17.67 14.14
C ILE A 94 -22.33 19.03 14.00
N THR A 95 -21.99 19.66 15.14
CA THR A 95 -21.25 20.94 15.10
C THR A 95 -19.83 20.79 14.55
N GLY A 96 -19.17 19.64 14.75
CA GLY A 96 -17.88 19.32 14.17
C GLY A 96 -17.92 19.20 12.65
N GLU A 97 -18.87 18.45 12.10
CA GLU A 97 -19.00 18.26 10.64
C GLU A 97 -19.41 19.56 9.93
N VAL A 98 -20.24 20.39 10.56
CA VAL A 98 -20.49 21.77 10.11
C VAL A 98 -19.20 22.60 10.17
N LEU A 99 -18.50 22.67 11.31
CA LEU A 99 -17.28 23.48 11.44
C LEU A 99 -16.16 23.06 10.46
N LYS A 100 -16.01 21.75 10.20
CA LYS A 100 -15.10 21.15 9.21
C LYS A 100 -15.51 21.43 7.75
N ARG A 101 -16.69 22.03 7.52
CA ARG A 101 -17.30 22.27 6.18
C ARG A 101 -17.59 21.00 5.38
N ARG A 102 -17.67 19.84 6.04
CA ARG A 102 -18.16 18.60 5.43
C ARG A 102 -19.67 18.68 5.14
N ILE A 103 -20.39 19.48 5.92
CA ILE A 103 -21.72 19.98 5.59
C ILE A 103 -21.58 21.45 5.16
N PRO A 104 -22.17 21.88 4.02
CA PRO A 104 -22.20 23.30 3.62
C PRO A 104 -22.83 24.19 4.70
N TRP A 105 -22.20 25.32 4.99
CA TRP A 105 -22.66 26.22 6.06
C TRP A 105 -24.04 26.81 5.75
N PRO A 106 -25.01 26.75 6.69
CA PRO A 106 -26.29 27.42 6.54
C PRO A 106 -26.12 28.94 6.38
N ASN A 107 -27.05 29.58 5.67
CA ASN A 107 -27.04 31.03 5.47
C ASN A 107 -26.90 31.80 6.80
N ASP A 108 -26.03 32.80 6.81
CA ASP A 108 -25.68 33.65 7.97
C ASP A 108 -24.94 32.93 9.13
N PHE A 109 -24.59 31.64 9.01
CA PHE A 109 -23.81 30.92 10.02
C PHE A 109 -22.39 31.47 10.15
N ASP A 110 -21.74 31.77 9.02
CA ASP A 110 -20.47 32.49 8.91
C ASP A 110 -20.48 33.80 9.73
N ARG A 111 -21.55 34.58 9.54
CA ARG A 111 -21.75 35.92 10.12
C ARG A 111 -22.24 35.85 11.56
N CYS A 112 -22.66 34.68 12.03
CA CYS A 112 -22.91 34.42 13.43
C CYS A 112 -21.60 34.08 14.15
N LEU A 113 -20.87 33.07 13.64
CA LEU A 113 -19.67 32.52 14.27
C LEU A 113 -18.52 33.54 14.33
N SER A 114 -18.33 34.33 13.27
CA SER A 114 -17.31 35.40 13.17
C SER A 114 -17.47 36.57 14.16
N LYS A 115 -18.53 36.58 14.98
CA LYS A 115 -18.70 37.56 16.08
C LYS A 115 -18.00 37.15 17.37
N VAL A 116 -17.60 35.88 17.49
CA VAL A 116 -17.10 35.25 18.73
C VAL A 116 -15.89 34.34 18.49
N ILE A 117 -15.73 33.78 17.30
CA ILE A 117 -14.59 32.94 16.89
C ILE A 117 -13.82 33.63 15.76
N ASP A 118 -12.49 33.51 15.77
CA ASP A 118 -11.64 33.88 14.63
C ASP A 118 -11.81 32.83 13.51
N MET A 119 -12.30 33.26 12.35
CA MET A 119 -12.66 32.36 11.26
C MET A 119 -11.47 31.70 10.57
N ASP A 120 -10.26 32.29 10.67
CA ASP A 120 -9.06 31.68 10.13
C ASP A 120 -8.48 30.61 11.07
N SER A 121 -8.81 30.65 12.36
CA SER A 121 -8.51 29.57 13.31
C SER A 121 -9.28 28.25 13.06
N LEU A 122 -10.19 28.24 12.08
CA LEU A 122 -10.97 27.06 11.69
C LEU A 122 -10.39 26.31 10.48
N ARG A 123 -9.33 26.84 9.82
CA ARG A 123 -8.76 26.22 8.62
C ARG A 123 -7.77 25.10 8.96
N GLY A 124 -7.91 23.94 8.32
CA GLY A 124 -6.96 22.82 8.48
C GLY A 124 -6.99 22.11 9.84
N VAL A 125 -7.97 22.42 10.70
CA VAL A 125 -8.07 21.91 12.06
C VAL A 125 -8.91 20.63 12.11
N THR A 126 -8.38 19.57 12.72
CA THR A 126 -9.01 18.23 12.80
C THR A 126 -9.99 18.06 13.96
N SER A 127 -9.87 18.85 15.03
CA SER A 127 -10.76 18.86 16.19
C SER A 127 -10.83 20.25 16.83
N PHE A 128 -12.00 20.65 17.35
CA PHE A 128 -12.21 21.99 17.91
C PHE A 128 -12.43 21.96 19.43
N PRO A 129 -12.03 23.02 20.17
CA PRO A 129 -12.37 23.16 21.58
C PRO A 129 -13.88 23.17 21.86
N ASN A 130 -14.27 22.73 23.05
CA ASN A 130 -15.67 22.68 23.50
C ASN A 130 -16.39 24.03 23.35
N GLU A 131 -15.66 25.13 23.53
CA GLU A 131 -16.12 26.51 23.42
C GLU A 131 -16.51 26.85 21.97
N VAL A 132 -15.77 26.36 20.98
CA VAL A 132 -16.05 26.56 19.55
C VAL A 132 -17.28 25.75 19.14
N HIS A 133 -17.39 24.51 19.60
CA HIS A 133 -18.62 23.71 19.45
C HIS A 133 -19.84 24.39 20.10
N ALA A 134 -19.65 25.06 21.25
CA ALA A 134 -20.71 25.79 21.94
C ALA A 134 -21.17 27.04 21.19
N GLU A 135 -20.27 27.83 20.61
CA GLU A 135 -20.67 28.96 19.76
C GLU A 135 -21.27 28.49 18.41
N ALA A 136 -20.78 27.41 17.82
CA ALA A 136 -21.40 26.79 16.65
C ALA A 136 -22.84 26.34 16.94
N ALA A 137 -23.06 25.61 18.03
CA ALA A 137 -24.39 25.18 18.45
C ALA A 137 -25.33 26.37 18.69
N LYS A 138 -24.87 27.40 19.44
CA LYS A 138 -25.64 28.64 19.66
C LYS A 138 -25.99 29.32 18.34
N CYS A 139 -25.07 29.35 17.37
CA CYS A 139 -25.31 29.96 16.07
C CYS A 139 -26.38 29.21 15.26
N LEU A 140 -26.28 27.89 15.12
CA LEU A 140 -27.31 27.06 14.48
C LEU A 140 -28.68 27.23 15.18
N SER A 141 -28.70 27.22 16.52
CA SER A 141 -29.90 27.47 17.32
C SER A 141 -30.49 28.87 17.12
N SER A 142 -29.66 29.90 16.95
CA SER A 142 -30.11 31.29 16.76
C SER A 142 -30.70 31.53 15.38
N LEU A 143 -30.16 30.84 14.37
CA LEU A 143 -30.63 30.82 12.98
C LEU A 143 -31.84 29.88 12.79
N LYS A 144 -32.16 29.05 13.79
CA LYS A 144 -33.27 28.08 13.80
C LYS A 144 -33.16 27.06 12.66
N ILE A 145 -31.95 26.59 12.41
CA ILE A 145 -31.69 25.47 11.51
C ILE A 145 -32.39 24.22 12.08
N ASP A 146 -32.87 23.31 11.23
CA ASP A 146 -33.39 22.04 11.71
C ASP A 146 -32.22 21.05 11.87
N PRO A 147 -31.98 20.43 13.05
CA PRO A 147 -30.94 19.42 13.20
C PRO A 147 -31.08 18.27 12.20
N GLU A 148 -32.31 17.87 11.84
CA GLU A 148 -32.53 16.82 10.83
C GLU A 148 -32.12 17.31 9.43
N SER A 149 -32.22 18.61 9.13
CA SER A 149 -31.73 19.18 7.85
C SER A 149 -30.19 19.23 7.73
N LEU A 150 -29.46 19.14 8.85
CA LEU A 150 -27.99 18.99 8.86
C LEU A 150 -27.54 17.53 8.76
N ILE A 151 -28.46 16.58 8.94
CA ILE A 151 -28.21 15.14 8.79
C ILE A 151 -28.68 14.68 7.39
N ALA A 152 -29.80 15.22 6.91
CA ALA A 152 -30.38 14.90 5.60
C ALA A 152 -29.60 15.45 4.38
N SER A 153 -28.52 16.20 4.58
CA SER A 153 -27.68 16.72 3.49
C SER A 153 -26.87 15.65 2.75
N GLU A 154 -26.92 14.38 3.17
CA GLU A 154 -26.47 13.24 2.36
C GLU A 154 -27.33 13.02 1.10
N MET A 155 -28.49 13.67 0.96
CA MET A 155 -29.30 13.61 -0.27
C MET A 155 -29.79 14.99 -0.74
N THR A 156 -29.51 15.27 -2.02
CA THR A 156 -30.01 16.36 -2.90
C THR A 156 -29.34 17.75 -2.84
N ASP A 157 -28.71 18.08 -3.98
CA ASP A 157 -28.85 19.36 -4.71
C ASP A 157 -28.33 20.68 -4.09
N ARG A 158 -27.11 21.11 -4.51
CA ARG A 158 -26.98 22.28 -5.43
C ARG A 158 -25.58 22.66 -5.91
N GLY A 159 -25.53 23.12 -7.16
CA GLY A 159 -24.47 23.99 -7.68
C GLY A 159 -24.94 25.44 -7.93
N SER A 160 -23.98 26.33 -8.19
CA SER A 160 -24.11 27.77 -8.56
C SER A 160 -24.56 28.76 -7.45
N GLY A 161 -23.81 29.87 -7.25
CA GLY A 161 -24.07 30.78 -6.11
C GLY A 161 -23.39 32.17 -6.01
N SER A 162 -22.57 32.61 -6.99
CA SER A 162 -22.13 34.02 -7.17
C SER A 162 -21.36 34.77 -6.05
N SER A 163 -20.02 34.81 -6.19
CA SER A 163 -19.13 36.00 -6.06
C SER A 163 -19.28 37.02 -4.89
N GLY A 164 -18.17 37.28 -4.17
CA GLY A 164 -18.01 38.50 -3.33
C GLY A 164 -16.55 38.91 -3.11
N ASN A 165 -16.15 40.09 -3.61
CA ASN A 165 -14.79 40.65 -3.42
C ASN A 165 -14.57 41.20 -2.00
N TYR A 166 -13.35 41.05 -1.46
CA TYR A 166 -12.55 42.11 -0.81
C TYR A 166 -11.10 41.61 -0.54
N PRO A 167 -10.10 42.44 -0.16
CA PRO A 167 -8.80 42.42 -0.85
C PRO A 167 -7.57 42.09 0.02
N ASP A 168 -6.46 41.79 -0.66
CA ASP A 168 -5.08 41.80 -0.14
C ASP A 168 -4.64 43.22 0.31
N PRO A 169 -4.03 43.33 1.49
CA PRO A 169 -3.05 44.36 1.78
C PRO A 169 -1.78 43.79 2.46
N ASN A 170 -0.71 43.56 1.69
CA ASN A 170 0.51 44.39 1.78
C ASN A 170 1.61 44.03 0.75
N ASN A 171 1.78 44.88 -0.25
CA ASN A 171 3.03 44.99 -1.03
C ASN A 171 3.73 46.33 -0.72
N ASN A 172 5.04 46.29 -0.42
CA ASN A 172 5.89 47.47 -0.59
C ASN A 172 7.37 47.11 -0.90
N GLN A 173 7.73 47.19 -2.19
CA GLN A 173 8.79 48.09 -2.75
C GLN A 173 10.22 48.08 -2.12
N LYS A 174 11.35 48.07 -2.85
CA LYS A 174 11.70 48.42 -4.26
C LYS A 174 13.06 47.75 -4.61
N GLN A 175 13.37 47.36 -5.86
CA GLN A 175 14.14 48.11 -6.90
C GLN A 175 15.38 48.89 -6.38
N THR A 176 16.57 48.95 -7.02
CA THR A 176 17.08 48.78 -8.43
C THR A 176 18.54 48.22 -8.41
N GLY A 177 19.23 47.80 -9.50
CA GLY A 177 18.96 47.80 -10.95
C GLY A 177 20.22 47.45 -11.79
N ASN A 178 20.13 47.56 -13.13
CA ASN A 178 21.01 46.95 -14.15
C ASN A 178 22.39 47.61 -14.37
N ASN A 179 23.39 46.86 -14.89
CA ASN A 179 23.86 47.00 -16.30
C ASN A 179 25.05 46.08 -16.72
N THR A 180 25.10 45.79 -18.02
CA THR A 180 25.99 44.91 -18.83
C THR A 180 26.90 45.73 -19.78
N PRO A 181 27.68 45.20 -20.77
CA PRO A 181 28.26 43.85 -21.04
C PRO A 181 29.73 43.83 -21.61
N ASP A 182 30.20 42.62 -22.00
CA ASP A 182 30.85 42.25 -23.29
C ASP A 182 32.40 42.14 -23.50
N TYR A 183 32.78 41.23 -24.43
CA TYR A 183 34.07 40.87 -25.09
C TYR A 183 35.27 40.41 -24.22
N GLY A 184 36.09 39.41 -24.61
CA GLY A 184 36.02 38.44 -25.72
C GLY A 184 37.42 37.95 -26.23
N THR A 185 37.52 36.74 -26.81
CA THR A 185 38.69 36.15 -27.56
C THR A 185 40.00 35.87 -26.77
N SER A 186 40.92 34.93 -27.13
CA SER A 186 40.92 33.74 -28.02
C SER A 186 42.23 32.92 -27.93
N ASP A 187 42.16 31.60 -28.22
CA ASP A 187 43.18 30.73 -28.87
C ASP A 187 44.55 30.35 -28.22
N LYS A 188 44.75 29.02 -28.06
CA LYS A 188 45.96 28.16 -28.32
C LYS A 188 47.34 28.55 -27.69
N ASN A 189 48.20 27.65 -27.19
CA ASN A 189 48.58 26.33 -27.73
C ASN A 189 49.38 25.43 -26.70
N GLN A 190 49.77 24.23 -27.12
CA GLN A 190 50.38 23.11 -26.36
C GLN A 190 51.77 23.33 -25.70
N GLN A 191 52.03 22.69 -24.55
CA GLN A 191 53.22 21.82 -24.29
C GLN A 191 53.19 21.04 -22.95
N GLN A 192 53.84 19.88 -22.93
CA GLN A 192 54.11 18.97 -21.77
C GLN A 192 55.64 18.78 -21.62
N PRO A 193 56.17 18.12 -20.55
CA PRO A 193 55.72 18.06 -19.14
C PRO A 193 56.88 18.24 -18.11
N ALA A 194 56.58 18.44 -16.83
CA ALA A 194 57.55 18.28 -15.72
C ALA A 194 56.86 17.92 -14.39
N ARG A 195 57.52 17.12 -13.52
CA ARG A 195 57.04 16.74 -12.17
C ARG A 195 57.57 17.72 -11.10
N GLY A 196 56.76 18.03 -10.08
CA GLY A 196 57.21 18.76 -8.88
C GLY A 196 56.17 18.94 -7.78
N SER A 197 56.23 18.07 -6.76
CA SER A 197 55.88 18.25 -5.32
C SER A 197 54.75 19.21 -4.87
N ASP A 198 53.84 18.64 -4.06
CA ASP A 198 53.19 19.24 -2.87
C ASP A 198 52.62 20.66 -2.96
N GLN A 199 51.37 20.78 -3.44
CA GLN A 199 50.33 21.60 -2.79
C GLN A 199 48.97 20.88 -2.89
N GLY A 200 48.14 20.98 -1.86
CA GLY A 200 46.81 20.37 -1.84
C GLY A 200 45.86 21.05 -2.83
N ALA A 201 45.11 20.24 -3.59
CA ALA A 201 44.13 20.73 -4.55
C ALA A 201 42.94 21.41 -3.86
N LYS A 202 42.36 22.42 -4.50
CA LYS A 202 41.05 22.99 -4.14
C LYS A 202 39.97 22.37 -5.01
N ALA A 203 38.80 22.11 -4.44
CA ALA A 203 37.71 21.39 -5.11
C ALA A 203 36.91 22.25 -6.11
N GLY A 204 37.59 22.86 -7.09
CA GLY A 204 36.97 23.81 -8.03
C GLY A 204 37.63 23.94 -9.40
N ASP A 205 38.45 22.97 -9.81
CA ASP A 205 39.16 23.00 -11.11
C ASP A 205 39.35 21.57 -11.69
N PHE A 206 38.38 20.68 -11.45
CA PHE A 206 38.34 19.33 -12.03
C PHE A 206 37.72 19.36 -13.42
N ASN A 207 38.33 18.69 -14.39
CA ASN A 207 37.83 18.66 -15.77
C ASN A 207 36.82 17.51 -16.00
N LEU A 208 36.08 17.55 -17.11
CA LEU A 208 35.09 16.53 -17.47
C LEU A 208 35.67 15.10 -17.41
N ALA A 209 36.90 14.87 -17.87
CA ALA A 209 37.54 13.55 -17.80
C ALA A 209 37.90 13.11 -16.37
N ASP A 210 38.05 14.04 -15.42
CA ASP A 210 38.25 13.71 -14.00
C ASP A 210 36.91 13.31 -13.35
N ARG A 211 35.80 13.94 -13.76
CA ARG A 211 34.43 13.56 -13.34
C ARG A 211 34.06 12.16 -13.84
N ASP A 212 34.25 11.89 -15.14
CA ASP A 212 34.01 10.56 -15.74
C ASP A 212 34.83 9.47 -15.05
N LEU A 213 36.10 9.77 -14.72
CA LEU A 213 36.98 8.85 -14.00
C LEU A 213 36.55 8.66 -12.55
N ALA A 214 36.14 9.73 -11.86
CA ALA A 214 35.65 9.69 -10.49
C ALA A 214 34.37 8.85 -10.38
N GLN A 215 33.35 9.13 -11.19
CA GLN A 215 32.10 8.37 -11.22
C GLN A 215 32.33 6.88 -11.51
N LYS A 216 33.30 6.56 -12.38
CA LYS A 216 33.65 5.19 -12.76
C LYS A 216 34.41 4.41 -11.68
N LEU A 217 35.11 5.10 -10.78
CA LEU A 217 35.84 4.48 -9.66
C LEU A 217 35.03 4.49 -8.36
N TYR A 218 34.17 5.49 -8.16
CA TYR A 218 33.32 5.68 -6.99
C TYR A 218 31.87 5.92 -7.44
N PRO A 219 31.17 4.88 -7.94
CA PRO A 219 29.80 5.01 -8.42
C PRO A 219 28.82 5.44 -7.29
N PRO A 220 27.60 5.91 -7.64
CA PRO A 220 26.65 6.49 -6.68
C PRO A 220 26.38 5.66 -5.42
N ASN A 221 26.40 4.32 -5.50
CA ASN A 221 26.24 3.45 -4.33
C ASN A 221 27.44 3.52 -3.36
N ILE A 222 28.67 3.58 -3.86
CA ILE A 222 29.88 3.71 -3.03
C ILE A 222 29.93 5.09 -2.39
N THR A 223 29.58 6.14 -3.14
CA THR A 223 29.52 7.49 -2.57
C THR A 223 28.35 7.67 -1.61
N TYR A 224 27.21 7.01 -1.83
CA TYR A 224 26.12 6.94 -0.85
C TYR A 224 26.60 6.36 0.48
N ASP A 225 27.32 5.22 0.45
CA ASP A 225 27.81 4.58 1.68
C ASP A 225 28.90 5.39 2.39
N VAL A 226 29.75 6.12 1.65
CA VAL A 226 30.69 7.09 2.23
C VAL A 226 29.93 8.28 2.85
N LEU A 227 29.05 8.95 2.10
CA LEU A 227 28.30 10.11 2.58
C LEU A 227 27.44 9.79 3.80
N ASN A 228 26.77 8.63 3.80
CA ASN A 228 25.96 8.11 4.91
C ASN A 228 26.79 7.47 6.03
N ARG A 229 28.13 7.63 6.01
CA ARG A 229 29.10 7.17 7.02
C ARG A 229 29.07 5.66 7.33
N ARG A 230 28.46 4.85 6.45
CA ARG A 230 28.54 3.39 6.47
C ARG A 230 29.96 2.92 6.18
N ILE A 231 30.64 3.64 5.28
CA ILE A 231 32.10 3.60 5.14
C ILE A 231 32.67 4.81 5.92
N PRO A 232 33.59 4.60 6.89
CA PRO A 232 34.25 5.71 7.58
C PRO A 232 34.98 6.65 6.61
N TRP A 233 34.80 7.96 6.80
CA TRP A 233 35.38 8.97 5.92
C TRP A 233 36.93 8.87 5.86
N PRO A 234 37.53 8.74 4.67
CA PRO A 234 38.98 8.77 4.49
C PRO A 234 39.62 10.06 5.02
N GLU A 235 40.91 10.01 5.36
CA GLU A 235 41.64 11.18 5.85
C GLU A 235 41.59 12.33 4.82
N GLY A 236 41.11 13.50 5.25
CA GLY A 236 40.90 14.65 4.38
C GLY A 236 39.54 14.72 3.67
N PHE A 237 38.73 13.65 3.65
CA PHE A 237 37.45 13.64 2.92
C PHE A 237 36.46 14.70 3.43
N GLU A 238 36.31 14.84 4.75
CA GLU A 238 35.49 15.90 5.39
C GLU A 238 35.89 17.30 4.92
N ALA A 239 37.20 17.56 4.85
CA ALA A 239 37.75 18.85 4.44
C ALA A 239 37.63 19.10 2.93
N CYS A 240 37.47 18.05 2.12
CA CYS A 240 37.17 18.17 0.70
C CYS A 240 35.68 18.43 0.46
N ILE A 241 34.80 17.55 0.96
CA ILE A 241 33.36 17.60 0.65
C ILE A 241 32.70 18.89 1.18
N SER A 242 33.15 19.40 2.33
CA SER A 242 32.71 20.69 2.90
C SER A 242 33.16 21.94 2.13
N GLN A 243 33.97 21.81 1.08
CA GLN A 243 34.25 22.89 0.11
C GLN A 243 33.31 22.88 -1.09
N SER A 244 32.53 21.81 -1.29
CA SER A 244 31.76 21.55 -2.51
C SER A 244 30.24 21.46 -2.32
N ILE A 245 29.77 21.10 -1.12
CA ILE A 245 28.34 21.03 -0.79
C ILE A 245 28.05 21.72 0.55
N ASP A 246 26.79 22.10 0.80
CA ASP A 246 26.36 22.43 2.16
C ASP A 246 26.26 21.13 2.98
N MET A 247 27.06 21.03 4.04
CA MET A 247 27.08 19.86 4.93
C MET A 247 25.73 19.56 5.59
N ASN A 248 24.82 20.54 5.67
CA ASN A 248 23.46 20.32 6.17
C ASN A 248 22.61 19.45 5.22
N SER A 249 22.94 19.40 3.92
CA SER A 249 22.26 18.51 2.95
C SER A 249 22.46 17.02 3.24
N LEU A 250 23.52 16.66 3.99
CA LEU A 250 23.79 15.28 4.42
C LEU A 250 22.84 14.78 5.53
N SER A 251 21.88 15.60 5.97
CA SER A 251 20.89 15.21 6.98
C SER A 251 19.74 14.33 6.45
N ASN A 252 19.49 14.31 5.14
CA ASN A 252 18.44 13.48 4.53
C ASN A 252 18.98 12.71 3.30
N PRO A 253 19.38 11.43 3.46
CA PRO A 253 19.87 10.59 2.36
C PRO A 253 18.89 10.41 1.20
N ASP A 254 17.57 10.50 1.45
CA ASP A 254 16.53 10.38 0.43
C ASP A 254 16.47 11.63 -0.50
N SER A 255 17.30 12.65 -0.26
CA SER A 255 17.33 13.92 -1.02
C SER A 255 18.66 14.22 -1.75
N TRP A 256 19.58 13.25 -1.81
CA TRP A 256 20.89 13.48 -2.44
C TRP A 256 20.81 13.40 -3.96
N SER A 257 21.03 14.54 -4.62
CA SER A 257 21.13 14.62 -6.09
C SER A 257 22.42 13.98 -6.59
N GLY A 258 22.45 13.58 -7.87
CA GLY A 258 23.67 13.11 -8.54
C GLY A 258 24.87 14.07 -8.40
N GLN A 259 24.62 15.37 -8.26
CA GLN A 259 25.66 16.37 -7.99
C GLN A 259 26.36 16.18 -6.62
N ILE A 260 25.67 15.70 -5.59
CA ILE A 260 26.28 15.39 -4.29
C ILE A 260 27.15 14.13 -4.40
N HIS A 261 26.66 13.12 -5.13
CA HIS A 261 27.43 11.91 -5.45
C HIS A 261 28.68 12.21 -6.28
N ASP A 262 28.59 13.11 -7.26
CA ASP A 262 29.73 13.55 -8.08
C ASP A 262 30.81 14.24 -7.25
N HIS A 263 30.45 15.20 -6.40
CA HIS A 263 31.43 15.85 -5.52
C HIS A 263 32.05 14.86 -4.53
N SER A 264 31.30 13.89 -4.04
CA SER A 264 31.83 12.79 -3.23
C SER A 264 32.82 11.93 -4.01
N ALA A 265 32.50 11.54 -5.25
CA ALA A 265 33.39 10.74 -6.10
C ALA A 265 34.68 11.50 -6.43
N ILE A 266 34.55 12.79 -6.76
CA ILE A 266 35.65 13.69 -7.06
C ILE A 266 36.56 13.89 -5.82
N CYS A 267 35.99 13.97 -4.62
CA CYS A 267 36.77 14.05 -3.38
C CYS A 267 37.52 12.74 -3.06
N LEU A 268 36.93 11.57 -3.34
CA LEU A 268 37.63 10.29 -3.20
C LEU A 268 38.78 10.16 -4.22
N LEU A 269 38.55 10.57 -5.48
CA LEU A 269 39.59 10.62 -6.51
C LEU A 269 40.74 11.57 -6.16
N GLY A 270 40.40 12.78 -5.70
CA GLY A 270 41.37 13.81 -5.32
C GLY A 270 42.22 13.48 -4.08
N LEU A 271 41.84 12.44 -3.34
CA LEU A 271 42.54 11.91 -2.17
C LEU A 271 43.28 10.58 -2.46
N ASP A 272 43.29 10.11 -3.71
CA ASP A 272 43.93 8.85 -4.16
C ASP A 272 43.47 7.62 -3.35
N VAL A 273 42.20 7.60 -2.94
CA VAL A 273 41.60 6.55 -2.10
C VAL A 273 41.32 5.31 -2.94
N ASP A 274 42.11 4.25 -2.78
CA ASP A 274 41.89 2.98 -3.50
C ASP A 274 40.41 2.53 -3.41
N PRO A 275 39.67 2.43 -4.54
CA PRO A 275 38.28 1.97 -4.55
C PRO A 275 38.11 0.59 -3.91
N MET A 276 39.12 -0.27 -4.02
CA MET A 276 39.09 -1.59 -3.37
C MET A 276 39.16 -1.46 -1.84
N SER A 277 39.76 -0.41 -1.28
CA SER A 277 39.78 -0.18 0.17
C SER A 277 38.41 0.25 0.73
N LEU A 278 37.59 0.91 -0.08
CA LEU A 278 36.19 1.25 0.24
C LEU A 278 35.26 0.03 0.16
N ILE A 279 35.64 -1.00 -0.59
CA ILE A 279 34.91 -2.25 -0.77
C ILE A 279 35.37 -3.34 0.22
N ALA A 280 36.67 -3.36 0.57
CA ALA A 280 37.32 -4.47 1.28
C ALA A 280 37.32 -4.37 2.81
N VAL A 281 36.26 -3.83 3.42
CA VAL A 281 36.02 -3.95 4.88
C VAL A 281 35.41 -5.33 5.20
N THR A 282 35.98 -6.38 4.59
CA THR A 282 35.38 -7.73 4.46
C THR A 282 36.40 -8.83 4.79
N GLY A 283 36.83 -8.87 6.05
CA GLY A 283 37.75 -9.88 6.60
C GLY A 283 39.23 -9.72 6.17
N GLY A 284 40.22 -10.14 6.96
CA GLY A 284 40.18 -10.70 8.32
C GLY A 284 41.59 -11.22 8.69
N ASP A 285 42.29 -10.53 9.60
CA ASP A 285 43.74 -10.76 9.81
C ASP A 285 44.02 -12.03 10.63
N ASN A 286 44.17 -13.17 9.95
CA ASN A 286 44.59 -14.43 10.56
C ASN A 286 45.61 -15.17 9.69
N LYS A 287 46.90 -14.96 10.00
CA LYS A 287 48.04 -15.56 9.28
C LYS A 287 48.13 -17.07 9.54
N HIS A 288 48.05 -17.88 8.49
CA HIS A 288 48.73 -19.17 8.40
C HIS A 288 49.28 -19.41 6.98
N SER A 289 50.36 -20.17 6.87
CA SER A 289 51.23 -20.24 5.69
C SER A 289 51.32 -21.65 5.08
N GLY A 290 51.24 -21.76 3.75
CA GLY A 290 51.58 -22.98 3.00
C GLY A 290 51.37 -22.84 1.49
N ASP A 291 52.38 -23.19 0.70
CA ASP A 291 52.36 -23.05 -0.77
C ASP A 291 51.44 -24.06 -1.49
N GLY A 292 50.86 -23.65 -2.63
CA GLY A 292 50.05 -24.55 -3.47
C GLY A 292 49.45 -23.90 -4.73
N ILE A 293 50.28 -23.42 -5.67
CA ILE A 293 49.79 -22.70 -6.86
C ILE A 293 49.05 -23.65 -7.84
N GLN A 294 47.75 -23.41 -8.05
CA GLN A 294 47.08 -23.60 -9.32
C GLN A 294 46.13 -22.42 -9.60
N GLN A 295 46.41 -21.63 -10.64
CA GLN A 295 45.34 -20.93 -11.38
C GLN A 295 44.69 -21.96 -12.32
N PRO A 296 43.35 -21.92 -12.48
CA PRO A 296 42.83 -21.12 -13.58
C PRO A 296 41.56 -20.34 -13.23
N GLY A 297 41.29 -19.30 -14.02
CA GLY A 297 40.04 -18.52 -13.97
C GLY A 297 40.29 -17.04 -13.73
N HIS A 298 40.19 -16.23 -14.79
CA HIS A 298 39.79 -14.85 -14.60
C HIS A 298 38.31 -14.88 -14.23
N THR A 299 37.99 -14.71 -12.95
CA THR A 299 36.64 -14.31 -12.56
C THR A 299 36.36 -12.96 -13.20
N ASN A 300 35.22 -12.84 -13.87
CA ASN A 300 34.72 -11.54 -14.31
C ASN A 300 34.61 -10.59 -13.09
N PRO A 301 34.62 -9.26 -13.28
CA PRO A 301 34.09 -8.38 -12.24
C PRO A 301 32.68 -8.87 -11.84
N PRO A 302 32.28 -8.71 -10.56
CA PRO A 302 30.99 -9.21 -10.09
C PRO A 302 29.87 -8.66 -10.97
N GLU A 303 28.90 -9.51 -11.32
CA GLU A 303 27.74 -9.05 -12.09
C GLU A 303 27.06 -7.89 -11.36
N GLN A 304 26.67 -6.87 -12.12
CA GLN A 304 25.81 -5.81 -11.60
C GLN A 304 24.44 -6.42 -11.24
N LEU A 305 24.24 -6.77 -9.97
CA LEU A 305 23.01 -7.42 -9.49
C LEU A 305 21.73 -6.63 -9.81
N TYR A 306 21.86 -5.32 -10.02
CA TYR A 306 20.76 -4.38 -10.26
C TYR A 306 20.62 -3.93 -11.72
N SER A 307 21.41 -4.47 -12.67
CA SER A 307 21.26 -4.07 -14.08
C SER A 307 19.96 -4.61 -14.69
N LEU A 308 19.42 -3.87 -15.66
CA LEU A 308 18.26 -4.30 -16.43
C LEU A 308 18.65 -5.51 -17.30
N LYS A 309 18.04 -6.66 -17.03
CA LYS A 309 18.16 -7.90 -17.79
C LYS A 309 16.82 -8.20 -18.46
N VAL A 310 16.86 -8.92 -19.58
CA VAL A 310 15.67 -9.44 -20.27
C VAL A 310 15.72 -10.97 -20.29
N THR A 311 14.81 -11.60 -19.57
CA THR A 311 14.58 -13.05 -19.61
C THR A 311 13.66 -13.35 -20.78
N LYS A 312 14.04 -14.30 -21.63
CA LYS A 312 13.29 -14.71 -22.83
C LYS A 312 12.81 -16.14 -22.63
N GLN A 313 11.50 -16.34 -22.63
CA GLN A 313 10.85 -17.62 -22.37
C GLN A 313 10.45 -18.31 -23.68
N THR A 314 10.30 -19.64 -23.68
CA THR A 314 9.57 -20.34 -24.75
C THR A 314 8.14 -20.55 -24.26
N SER A 315 7.29 -19.55 -24.48
CA SER A 315 5.87 -19.66 -24.18
C SER A 315 5.16 -20.63 -25.15
N ASN A 316 4.01 -21.17 -24.73
CA ASN A 316 3.05 -21.78 -25.65
C ASN A 316 1.64 -21.60 -25.05
N TYR A 317 0.99 -20.51 -25.46
CA TYR A 317 -0.39 -20.19 -25.09
C TYR A 317 -1.25 -19.94 -26.34
N ALA A 318 -2.54 -20.23 -26.24
CA ALA A 318 -3.56 -19.86 -27.22
C ALA A 318 -3.60 -18.34 -27.43
N GLN A 319 -3.63 -17.88 -28.68
CA GLN A 319 -3.83 -16.48 -29.01
C GLN A 319 -5.33 -16.13 -28.93
N ALA A 320 -5.66 -14.94 -28.45
CA ALA A 320 -7.03 -14.44 -28.48
C ALA A 320 -7.56 -14.31 -29.91
N VAL A 321 -8.88 -14.34 -30.05
CA VAL A 321 -9.56 -13.98 -31.30
C VAL A 321 -10.08 -12.55 -31.12
N PRO A 322 -9.68 -11.58 -31.97
CA PRO A 322 -10.16 -10.21 -31.89
C PRO A 322 -11.69 -10.12 -31.80
N ALA A 323 -12.17 -9.23 -30.94
CA ALA A 323 -13.58 -9.12 -30.64
C ALA A 323 -14.35 -8.52 -31.83
N SER A 324 -15.49 -9.13 -32.16
CA SER A 324 -16.45 -8.59 -33.14
C SER A 324 -17.58 -7.79 -32.48
N LYS A 325 -17.39 -7.44 -31.21
CA LYS A 325 -18.37 -6.85 -30.28
C LYS A 325 -17.62 -5.88 -29.38
N THR A 326 -18.28 -4.80 -28.95
CA THR A 326 -17.66 -3.69 -28.22
C THR A 326 -18.36 -3.38 -26.90
N SER A 327 -19.48 -4.04 -26.59
CA SER A 327 -20.28 -3.80 -25.38
C SER A 327 -19.99 -4.82 -24.28
N PHE A 328 -20.15 -4.38 -23.04
CA PHE A 328 -19.93 -5.16 -21.83
C PHE A 328 -21.20 -5.15 -20.96
N THR A 329 -21.38 -6.17 -20.12
CA THR A 329 -22.54 -6.28 -19.23
C THR A 329 -22.15 -5.92 -17.79
N THR A 330 -22.93 -5.04 -17.14
CA THR A 330 -22.70 -4.65 -15.74
C THR A 330 -22.70 -5.87 -14.81
N GLY A 331 -21.65 -6.01 -14.02
CA GLY A 331 -21.44 -7.15 -13.11
C GLY A 331 -21.08 -8.47 -13.81
N GLN A 332 -20.58 -8.45 -15.05
CA GLN A 332 -20.12 -9.66 -15.72
C GLN A 332 -18.87 -10.27 -15.06
N ASP A 333 -18.74 -11.59 -15.21
CA ASP A 333 -17.50 -12.34 -14.95
C ASP A 333 -16.31 -11.80 -15.78
N ALA A 334 -15.13 -11.75 -15.18
CA ALA A 334 -13.86 -11.72 -15.89
C ALA A 334 -13.70 -13.03 -16.69
N SER A 335 -13.48 -12.95 -18.01
CA SER A 335 -13.30 -14.12 -18.87
C SER A 335 -12.00 -14.85 -18.58
N LEU A 336 -10.92 -14.11 -18.33
CA LEU A 336 -9.57 -14.62 -18.10
C LEU A 336 -8.90 -13.96 -16.89
N TRP A 337 -7.78 -14.55 -16.46
CA TRP A 337 -6.84 -13.98 -15.50
C TRP A 337 -5.40 -14.27 -15.98
N MET A 338 -4.49 -13.31 -15.85
CA MET A 338 -3.10 -13.46 -16.30
C MET A 338 -2.11 -13.68 -15.16
N SER A 339 -2.39 -13.09 -14.00
CA SER A 339 -1.56 -13.18 -12.79
C SER A 339 -2.40 -13.65 -11.60
N GLY A 340 -1.79 -14.43 -10.70
CA GLY A 340 -2.44 -15.20 -9.63
C GLY A 340 -2.35 -16.71 -9.89
N PHE A 341 -3.09 -17.51 -9.12
CA PHE A 341 -3.17 -18.97 -9.31
C PHE A 341 -4.53 -19.45 -9.87
N GLY A 342 -5.47 -18.52 -10.09
CA GLY A 342 -6.83 -18.80 -10.53
C GLY A 342 -7.94 -18.06 -9.77
N PHE A 343 -9.13 -18.01 -10.37
CA PHE A 343 -10.35 -17.60 -9.69
C PHE A 343 -10.59 -18.51 -8.48
N ASN A 344 -10.60 -17.94 -7.27
CA ASN A 344 -10.57 -18.68 -6.01
C ASN A 344 -9.50 -19.81 -5.96
N LYS A 345 -8.23 -19.49 -6.28
CA LYS A 345 -7.09 -20.39 -6.09
C LYS A 345 -5.92 -19.76 -5.32
N SER A 346 -5.42 -20.46 -4.30
CA SER A 346 -4.27 -20.06 -3.46
C SER A 346 -2.92 -20.68 -3.84
N GLY A 347 -2.87 -21.56 -4.84
CA GLY A 347 -1.64 -22.23 -5.29
C GLY A 347 -1.28 -23.53 -4.55
N GLY A 348 -2.14 -24.02 -3.65
CA GLY A 348 -1.93 -25.28 -2.95
C GLY A 348 -1.17 -25.14 -1.63
N ALA A 349 -0.60 -26.24 -1.15
CA ALA A 349 -0.06 -26.37 0.21
C ALA A 349 1.42 -25.95 0.38
N SER A 350 2.06 -25.43 -0.67
CA SER A 350 3.53 -25.26 -0.74
C SER A 350 4.02 -23.89 -1.19
N VAL A 351 3.13 -22.92 -1.45
CA VAL A 351 3.46 -21.54 -1.85
C VAL A 351 2.71 -20.54 -0.99
N PHE A 352 3.22 -19.31 -0.91
CA PHE A 352 2.60 -18.19 -0.20
C PHE A 352 2.27 -17.04 -1.16
N ASN A 353 1.20 -16.29 -0.87
CA ASN A 353 0.93 -14.98 -1.44
C ASN A 353 0.95 -13.95 -0.30
N HIS A 354 2.11 -13.30 -0.16
CA HIS A 354 2.41 -12.28 0.84
C HIS A 354 2.30 -12.79 2.28
N PRO A 355 3.24 -13.65 2.72
CA PRO A 355 3.24 -14.14 4.09
C PRO A 355 3.57 -13.00 5.06
N VAL A 356 2.83 -12.88 6.17
CA VAL A 356 2.93 -11.74 7.11
C VAL A 356 3.67 -12.07 8.40
N SER A 357 3.47 -13.28 8.93
CA SER A 357 3.81 -13.59 10.32
C SER A 357 4.12 -15.07 10.53
N ILE A 358 4.87 -15.38 11.59
CA ILE A 358 5.30 -16.73 11.94
C ILE A 358 5.27 -16.98 13.45
N ALA A 359 4.70 -18.10 13.87
CA ALA A 359 4.55 -18.47 15.28
C ALA A 359 4.76 -19.96 15.54
N SER A 360 5.01 -20.31 16.82
CA SER A 360 5.21 -21.69 17.25
C SER A 360 4.85 -21.90 18.72
N ASP A 361 4.43 -23.11 19.07
CA ASP A 361 4.31 -23.59 20.46
C ASP A 361 5.59 -24.27 20.98
N GLY A 362 6.68 -24.26 20.20
CA GLY A 362 7.93 -25.00 20.44
C GLY A 362 7.96 -26.40 19.84
N THR A 363 6.89 -26.86 19.17
CA THR A 363 6.82 -28.17 18.48
C THR A 363 6.26 -28.08 17.07
N ARG A 364 5.39 -27.12 16.81
CA ARG A 364 4.63 -26.92 15.56
C ARG A 364 4.84 -25.50 15.04
N LEU A 365 4.66 -25.29 13.74
CA LEU A 365 4.89 -24.00 13.09
C LEU A 365 3.59 -23.51 12.44
N ALA A 366 3.28 -22.21 12.59
CA ALA A 366 2.20 -21.54 11.87
C ALA A 366 2.75 -20.32 11.12
N VAL A 367 2.28 -20.09 9.89
CA VAL A 367 2.62 -18.93 9.05
C VAL A 367 1.33 -18.30 8.52
N THR A 368 1.16 -16.99 8.70
CA THR A 368 0.06 -16.26 8.04
C THR A 368 0.39 -16.12 6.56
N ASP A 369 -0.47 -16.64 5.69
CA ASP A 369 -0.42 -16.51 4.23
C ASP A 369 -1.54 -15.56 3.78
N ARG A 370 -1.27 -14.26 3.84
CA ARG A 370 -2.31 -13.23 3.97
C ARG A 370 -3.24 -13.15 2.77
N ASN A 371 -2.69 -12.97 1.57
CA ASN A 371 -3.54 -12.72 0.41
C ASN A 371 -4.32 -13.99 0.04
N ASN A 372 -3.89 -15.16 0.50
CA ASN A 372 -4.62 -16.42 0.40
C ASN A 372 -5.66 -16.61 1.53
N ASN A 373 -5.89 -15.60 2.37
CA ASN A 373 -6.86 -15.57 3.47
C ASN A 373 -6.76 -16.78 4.41
N ARG A 374 -5.53 -17.18 4.77
CA ARG A 374 -5.27 -18.44 5.49
C ARG A 374 -4.06 -18.42 6.43
N ILE A 375 -4.06 -19.35 7.39
CA ILE A 375 -2.88 -19.71 8.19
C ILE A 375 -2.42 -21.10 7.78
N MET A 376 -1.15 -21.22 7.38
CA MET A 376 -0.48 -22.47 6.99
C MET A 376 0.22 -23.09 8.20
N ILE A 377 -0.02 -24.37 8.49
CA ILE A 377 0.44 -25.02 9.73
C ILE A 377 1.14 -26.35 9.47
N TRP A 378 2.30 -26.54 10.10
CA TRP A 378 3.08 -27.79 10.11
C TRP A 378 3.01 -28.45 11.50
N ASN A 379 2.73 -29.75 11.54
CA ASN A 379 2.62 -30.57 12.76
C ASN A 379 3.98 -30.94 13.40
N SER A 380 5.08 -30.53 12.77
CA SER A 380 6.44 -30.56 13.32
C SER A 380 7.24 -29.41 12.72
N ILE A 381 8.19 -28.84 13.47
CA ILE A 381 9.14 -27.83 12.95
C ILE A 381 9.85 -28.37 11.68
N PRO A 382 9.72 -27.73 10.51
CA PRO A 382 10.32 -28.25 9.28
C PRO A 382 11.86 -28.15 9.26
N SER A 383 12.50 -29.02 8.49
CA SER A 383 13.96 -29.05 8.27
C SER A 383 14.35 -29.00 6.78
N SER A 384 13.42 -28.56 5.93
CA SER A 384 13.52 -28.45 4.47
C SER A 384 12.21 -27.88 3.91
N ASN A 385 12.19 -27.40 2.67
CA ASN A 385 10.95 -27.01 1.98
C ASN A 385 9.96 -28.21 1.91
N VAL A 386 8.84 -28.14 2.62
CA VAL A 386 7.79 -29.19 2.64
C VAL A 386 6.39 -28.57 2.74
N PRO A 387 5.35 -29.21 2.18
CA PRO A 387 3.98 -28.71 2.28
C PRO A 387 3.49 -28.63 3.74
N ALA A 388 2.54 -27.74 4.01
CA ALA A 388 1.84 -27.67 5.29
C ALA A 388 0.88 -28.87 5.50
N ASP A 389 0.61 -29.20 6.77
CA ASP A 389 -0.29 -30.30 7.17
C ASP A 389 -1.74 -29.84 7.39
N ILE A 390 -1.93 -28.62 7.93
CA ILE A 390 -3.23 -28.05 8.32
C ILE A 390 -3.34 -26.62 7.77
N VAL A 391 -4.56 -26.18 7.44
CA VAL A 391 -4.88 -24.80 7.09
C VAL A 391 -6.09 -24.26 7.85
N LEU A 392 -5.99 -23.02 8.35
CA LEU A 392 -7.09 -22.28 9.01
C LEU A 392 -7.51 -21.10 8.13
N GLY A 393 -8.75 -20.64 8.27
CA GLY A 393 -9.35 -19.59 7.43
C GLY A 393 -9.87 -20.07 6.07
N GLN A 394 -9.51 -21.30 5.67
CA GLN A 394 -9.98 -21.99 4.47
C GLN A 394 -10.30 -23.45 4.81
N GLN A 395 -11.22 -24.06 4.07
CA GLN A 395 -11.59 -25.47 4.24
C GLN A 395 -10.53 -26.44 3.69
N ASP A 396 -9.76 -26.01 2.70
CA ASP A 396 -8.67 -26.75 2.07
C ASP A 396 -7.52 -25.83 1.64
N PHE A 397 -6.45 -26.43 1.08
CA PHE A 397 -5.28 -25.70 0.59
C PHE A 397 -5.46 -25.09 -0.81
N GLU A 398 -6.63 -25.21 -1.42
CA GLU A 398 -6.90 -24.79 -2.79
C GLU A 398 -7.63 -23.44 -2.86
N THR A 399 -8.53 -23.13 -1.93
CA THR A 399 -9.30 -21.87 -1.93
C THR A 399 -8.52 -20.67 -1.35
N GLN A 400 -9.00 -19.45 -1.64
CA GLN A 400 -8.44 -18.18 -1.16
C GLN A 400 -9.50 -17.10 -0.83
N MET A 401 -10.79 -17.43 -0.80
CA MET A 401 -11.84 -16.41 -0.60
C MET A 401 -11.75 -15.78 0.79
N GLU A 402 -11.99 -14.48 0.86
CA GLU A 402 -12.24 -13.81 2.14
C GLU A 402 -13.61 -14.22 2.73
N GLY A 403 -13.71 -14.26 4.05
CA GLY A 403 -14.92 -14.62 4.77
C GLY A 403 -14.96 -14.10 6.22
N SER A 404 -16.03 -14.41 6.95
CA SER A 404 -16.33 -13.84 8.28
C SER A 404 -16.88 -14.86 9.31
N GLY A 405 -16.99 -16.14 8.95
CA GLY A 405 -17.17 -17.25 9.89
C GLY A 405 -16.02 -17.37 10.90
N LEU A 406 -16.14 -18.25 11.90
CA LEU A 406 -15.04 -18.52 12.85
C LEU A 406 -13.97 -19.47 12.27
N ASP A 407 -14.29 -20.11 11.15
CA ASP A 407 -13.44 -20.94 10.28
C ASP A 407 -12.91 -20.19 9.04
N GLU A 408 -13.28 -18.92 8.88
CA GLU A 408 -12.92 -18.05 7.75
C GLU A 408 -12.06 -16.85 8.22
N LEU A 409 -11.30 -16.24 7.30
CA LEU A 409 -10.49 -15.04 7.53
C LEU A 409 -10.67 -14.03 6.40
N ASP A 410 -10.40 -12.75 6.66
CA ASP A 410 -10.22 -11.72 5.65
C ASP A 410 -8.97 -10.88 5.97
N PHE A 411 -7.97 -11.00 5.08
CA PHE A 411 -6.73 -10.23 5.08
C PHE A 411 -5.90 -10.35 6.38
N PRO A 412 -5.67 -11.58 6.91
CA PRO A 412 -5.10 -11.79 8.24
C PRO A 412 -3.69 -11.18 8.41
N GLY A 413 -3.40 -10.77 9.65
CA GLY A 413 -2.14 -10.16 10.07
C GLY A 413 -1.27 -11.13 10.89
N GLN A 414 -0.84 -10.68 12.06
CA GLN A 414 0.01 -11.47 12.94
C GLN A 414 -0.71 -12.72 13.49
N VAL A 415 0.03 -13.82 13.58
CA VAL A 415 -0.38 -15.05 14.27
C VAL A 415 0.46 -15.21 15.54
N SER A 416 -0.12 -15.73 16.61
CA SER A 416 0.58 -16.00 17.86
C SER A 416 0.16 -17.35 18.43
N MET A 417 1.12 -18.11 18.97
CA MET A 417 0.92 -19.45 19.52
C MET A 417 1.50 -19.55 20.92
N THR A 418 0.90 -20.39 21.77
CA THR A 418 1.37 -20.63 23.15
C THR A 418 1.85 -22.06 23.33
N PRO A 419 2.79 -22.34 24.26
CA PRO A 419 3.24 -23.72 24.55
C PRO A 419 2.15 -24.67 25.07
N ASP A 420 1.01 -24.15 25.53
CA ASP A 420 -0.18 -24.94 25.88
C ASP A 420 -1.21 -25.04 24.75
N GLY A 421 -0.85 -24.60 23.54
CA GLY A 421 -1.55 -24.87 22.28
C GLY A 421 -2.63 -23.88 21.89
N LYS A 422 -2.69 -22.66 22.46
CA LYS A 422 -3.60 -21.62 21.96
C LYS A 422 -3.07 -21.06 20.65
N VAL A 423 -3.98 -20.59 19.80
CA VAL A 423 -3.66 -19.85 18.56
C VAL A 423 -4.50 -18.58 18.53
N LEU A 424 -3.86 -17.44 18.33
CA LEU A 424 -4.52 -16.14 18.11
C LEU A 424 -4.15 -15.64 16.72
N VAL A 425 -5.11 -15.08 15.99
CA VAL A 425 -4.91 -14.51 14.65
C VAL A 425 -5.56 -13.13 14.60
N ALA A 426 -4.81 -12.12 14.18
CA ALA A 426 -5.38 -10.83 13.80
C ALA A 426 -6.10 -10.98 12.47
N ASP A 427 -7.42 -10.75 12.45
CA ASP A 427 -8.29 -10.94 11.30
C ASP A 427 -8.74 -9.55 10.82
N SER A 428 -7.87 -8.92 10.04
CA SER A 428 -7.77 -7.46 9.95
C SER A 428 -9.03 -6.79 9.39
N ASN A 429 -9.54 -7.26 8.26
CA ASN A 429 -10.72 -6.65 7.63
C ASN A 429 -12.02 -6.99 8.39
N ASN A 430 -12.04 -8.12 9.12
CA ASN A 430 -13.11 -8.46 10.06
C ASN A 430 -13.02 -7.72 11.41
N ASN A 431 -12.07 -6.78 11.58
CA ASN A 431 -11.92 -5.91 12.76
C ASN A 431 -11.80 -6.64 14.12
N ARG A 432 -11.31 -7.89 14.11
CA ARG A 432 -11.36 -8.82 15.25
C ARG A 432 -10.06 -9.62 15.42
N ILE A 433 -9.95 -10.29 16.57
CA ILE A 433 -8.98 -11.38 16.79
C ILE A 433 -9.73 -12.71 16.84
N LEU A 434 -9.32 -13.73 16.08
CA LEU A 434 -9.82 -15.10 16.26
C LEU A 434 -8.98 -15.84 17.30
N VAL A 435 -9.63 -16.66 18.14
CA VAL A 435 -9.00 -17.38 19.26
C VAL A 435 -9.36 -18.86 19.27
N TRP A 436 -8.35 -19.71 19.10
CA TRP A 436 -8.40 -21.12 19.42
C TRP A 436 -7.82 -21.32 20.82
N SER A 437 -8.61 -21.87 21.74
CA SER A 437 -8.26 -22.11 23.15
C SER A 437 -7.38 -23.37 23.33
N SER A 438 -7.35 -24.21 22.29
CA SER A 438 -6.53 -25.41 22.16
C SER A 438 -6.21 -25.67 20.68
N PHE A 439 -5.12 -26.38 20.40
CA PHE A 439 -4.54 -26.40 19.06
C PHE A 439 -5.48 -27.08 18.04
N PRO A 440 -5.76 -26.45 16.88
CA PRO A 440 -6.65 -27.02 15.87
C PRO A 440 -6.04 -28.24 15.18
N THR A 441 -6.85 -29.28 15.00
CA THR A 441 -6.38 -30.64 14.60
C THR A 441 -6.77 -31.05 13.19
N VAL A 442 -7.55 -30.23 12.50
CA VAL A 442 -7.99 -30.43 11.10
C VAL A 442 -8.03 -29.08 10.38
N SER A 443 -7.91 -29.11 9.05
CA SER A 443 -8.14 -27.92 8.22
C SER A 443 -9.59 -27.43 8.34
N GLY A 444 -9.80 -26.12 8.19
CA GLY A 444 -11.11 -25.48 8.36
C GLY A 444 -11.66 -25.54 9.79
N GLN A 445 -10.86 -25.87 10.81
CA GLN A 445 -11.35 -25.89 12.19
C GLN A 445 -11.62 -24.46 12.69
N ALA A 446 -12.89 -24.15 12.94
CA ALA A 446 -13.33 -22.89 13.54
C ALA A 446 -12.63 -22.57 14.87
N ALA A 447 -12.40 -21.27 15.10
CA ALA A 447 -12.02 -20.71 16.39
C ALA A 447 -13.12 -20.93 17.44
N ASP A 448 -12.74 -21.00 18.73
CA ASP A 448 -13.70 -21.14 19.83
C ASP A 448 -14.51 -19.85 20.05
N TYR A 449 -13.90 -18.70 19.78
CA TYR A 449 -14.55 -17.38 19.80
C TYR A 449 -13.70 -16.33 19.06
N SER A 450 -14.31 -15.19 18.79
CA SER A 450 -13.63 -13.96 18.36
C SER A 450 -13.60 -12.92 19.49
N ILE A 451 -12.58 -12.07 19.50
CA ILE A 451 -12.56 -10.80 20.22
C ILE A 451 -12.84 -9.71 19.18
N ASP A 452 -14.11 -9.31 19.08
CA ASP A 452 -14.54 -8.18 18.26
C ASP A 452 -14.08 -6.88 18.91
N LEU A 453 -13.30 -6.07 18.20
CA LEU A 453 -12.64 -4.91 18.81
C LEU A 453 -13.52 -3.66 18.80
N GLU A 454 -14.34 -3.45 17.77
CA GLU A 454 -15.15 -2.24 17.59
C GLU A 454 -16.03 -1.90 18.81
N PRO A 455 -16.93 -2.77 19.28
CA PRO A 455 -17.74 -2.52 20.47
C PRO A 455 -16.95 -2.67 21.78
N LEU A 456 -15.78 -3.30 21.75
CA LEU A 456 -14.95 -3.49 22.95
C LEU A 456 -14.22 -2.20 23.33
N ILE A 457 -13.77 -1.43 22.33
CA ILE A 457 -12.97 -0.21 22.49
C ILE A 457 -13.59 1.09 21.94
N ASP A 458 -14.84 1.02 21.45
CA ASP A 458 -15.64 2.14 20.93
C ASP A 458 -15.05 2.77 19.66
N THR A 459 -14.74 1.93 18.66
CA THR A 459 -14.13 2.35 17.38
C THR A 459 -14.85 1.72 16.18
N LEU A 460 -14.50 2.17 14.97
CA LEU A 460 -14.99 1.66 13.67
C LEU A 460 -13.78 1.46 12.75
N GLN A 461 -13.73 0.39 11.97
CA GLN A 461 -12.57 0.00 11.17
C GLN A 461 -11.30 -0.10 12.04
N SER A 462 -11.39 -0.90 13.11
CA SER A 462 -10.29 -1.11 14.07
C SER A 462 -9.02 -1.66 13.41
N TRP A 463 -9.18 -2.47 12.35
CA TRP A 463 -8.15 -3.01 11.47
C TRP A 463 -6.92 -3.54 12.24
N PRO A 464 -7.07 -4.60 13.08
CA PRO A 464 -5.96 -5.11 13.87
C PRO A 464 -4.93 -5.80 12.99
N TRP A 465 -3.65 -5.53 13.24
CA TRP A 465 -2.55 -6.11 12.47
C TRP A 465 -1.62 -6.95 13.33
N GLY A 466 -1.21 -6.44 14.49
CA GLY A 466 -0.39 -7.16 15.45
C GLY A 466 -1.22 -7.84 16.54
N VAL A 467 -0.84 -9.06 16.92
CA VAL A 467 -1.31 -9.75 18.12
C VAL A 467 -0.20 -10.64 18.66
N TRP A 468 0.03 -10.56 19.97
CA TRP A 468 1.04 -11.37 20.66
C TRP A 468 0.48 -11.88 21.99
N THR A 469 0.85 -13.12 22.36
CA THR A 469 0.57 -13.69 23.68
C THR A 469 1.66 -14.68 24.13
N ASN A 470 1.83 -14.82 25.44
CA ASN A 470 2.57 -15.93 26.07
C ASN A 470 1.65 -16.93 26.81
N GLY A 471 0.33 -16.82 26.63
CA GLY A 471 -0.69 -17.62 27.33
C GLY A 471 -1.17 -17.03 28.66
N GLU A 472 -0.45 -16.06 29.24
CA GLU A 472 -0.92 -15.26 30.39
C GLU A 472 -1.37 -13.87 29.95
N LYS A 473 -0.53 -13.16 29.19
CA LYS A 473 -0.75 -11.80 28.70
C LYS A 473 -1.17 -11.79 27.24
N VAL A 474 -1.87 -10.74 26.81
CA VAL A 474 -2.16 -10.48 25.39
C VAL A 474 -1.91 -9.00 25.10
N VAL A 475 -1.35 -8.67 23.94
CA VAL A 475 -1.37 -7.32 23.38
C VAL A 475 -1.78 -7.37 21.91
N VAL A 476 -2.58 -6.40 21.49
CA VAL A 476 -3.07 -6.22 20.11
C VAL A 476 -2.75 -4.80 19.64
N ALA A 477 -2.30 -4.68 18.39
CA ALA A 477 -2.06 -3.42 17.70
C ALA A 477 -3.27 -3.10 16.81
N VAL A 478 -4.00 -2.03 17.17
CA VAL A 478 -5.17 -1.51 16.47
C VAL A 478 -4.68 -0.46 15.49
N THR A 479 -4.59 -0.81 14.21
CA THR A 479 -3.95 0.01 13.17
C THR A 479 -4.87 1.12 12.65
N GLY A 480 -6.16 0.83 12.51
CA GLY A 480 -7.19 1.77 12.04
C GLY A 480 -7.89 2.52 13.18
N GLY A 481 -9.13 2.94 12.97
CA GLY A 481 -10.03 3.38 14.05
C GLY A 481 -9.98 4.84 14.50
N GLY A 482 -9.19 5.70 13.84
CA GLY A 482 -9.13 7.14 14.14
C GLY A 482 -8.84 7.43 15.61
N ASP A 483 -9.52 8.43 16.21
CA ASP A 483 -9.29 8.88 17.59
C ASP A 483 -9.34 7.73 18.62
N ASN A 484 -10.31 6.81 18.51
CA ASN A 484 -10.45 5.66 19.41
C ASN A 484 -9.65 4.42 19.00
N GLY A 485 -9.06 4.39 17.80
CA GLY A 485 -8.09 3.38 17.36
C GLY A 485 -6.65 3.91 17.41
N GLN A 486 -5.80 3.46 16.47
CA GLN A 486 -4.39 3.84 16.32
C GLN A 486 -3.61 3.68 17.64
N ARG A 487 -3.70 2.48 18.23
CA ARG A 487 -3.29 2.24 19.62
C ARG A 487 -2.96 0.79 19.91
N LEU A 488 -2.24 0.56 21.00
CA LEU A 488 -2.16 -0.77 21.62
C LEU A 488 -3.30 -0.97 22.60
N ILE A 489 -3.76 -2.21 22.74
CA ILE A 489 -4.63 -2.66 23.83
C ILE A 489 -4.04 -3.91 24.46
N LEU A 490 -4.04 -3.97 25.79
CA LEU A 490 -3.30 -4.97 26.56
C LEU A 490 -4.17 -5.63 27.64
N TRP A 491 -4.01 -6.94 27.79
CA TRP A 491 -4.54 -7.74 28.89
C TRP A 491 -3.38 -8.32 29.70
N ASN A 492 -3.46 -8.18 31.02
CA ASN A 492 -2.55 -8.78 31.99
C ASN A 492 -2.98 -10.21 32.38
N SER A 493 -4.13 -10.67 31.90
CA SER A 493 -4.66 -12.02 32.08
C SER A 493 -5.46 -12.45 30.84
N PHE A 494 -5.26 -13.68 30.39
CA PHE A 494 -5.75 -14.13 29.08
C PHE A 494 -7.28 -13.96 28.93
N PRO A 495 -7.77 -13.25 27.88
CA PRO A 495 -9.18 -12.96 27.69
C PRO A 495 -9.94 -14.22 27.25
N ASN A 496 -10.47 -14.96 28.22
CA ASN A 496 -11.18 -16.25 28.04
C ASN A 496 -12.54 -16.17 27.33
N SER A 497 -12.92 -15.00 26.81
CA SER A 497 -14.05 -14.78 25.91
C SER A 497 -13.90 -13.41 25.24
N GLY A 498 -14.56 -13.20 24.09
CA GLY A 498 -14.56 -11.91 23.38
C GLY A 498 -15.07 -10.71 24.16
N SER A 499 -15.76 -10.92 25.30
CA SER A 499 -16.30 -9.86 26.14
C SER A 499 -15.34 -9.30 27.20
N VAL A 500 -14.15 -9.90 27.38
CA VAL A 500 -13.17 -9.45 28.38
C VAL A 500 -12.49 -8.17 27.89
N LYS A 501 -12.80 -7.03 28.52
CA LYS A 501 -12.15 -5.75 28.20
C LYS A 501 -10.66 -5.77 28.52
N PRO A 502 -9.81 -5.08 27.73
CA PRO A 502 -8.39 -4.92 28.04
C PRO A 502 -8.20 -4.12 29.33
N ASP A 503 -7.15 -4.46 30.08
CA ASP A 503 -6.76 -3.76 31.32
C ASP A 503 -6.18 -2.38 31.02
N LEU A 504 -5.42 -2.26 29.92
CA LEU A 504 -4.69 -1.06 29.52
C LEU A 504 -4.85 -0.78 28.02
N HIS A 505 -4.64 0.47 27.63
CA HIS A 505 -4.46 0.87 26.23
C HIS A 505 -3.39 1.95 26.12
N ILE A 506 -2.70 2.00 24.99
CA ILE A 506 -1.62 2.97 24.74
C ILE A 506 -1.86 3.62 23.39
N LYS A 507 -2.41 4.83 23.42
CA LYS A 507 -2.31 5.79 22.33
C LYS A 507 -1.30 6.86 22.74
N TYR A 508 -0.07 6.68 22.28
CA TYR A 508 0.98 7.68 22.41
C TYR A 508 0.79 8.74 21.31
N GLU A 509 1.19 10.00 21.55
CA GLU A 509 1.02 11.10 20.60
C GLU A 509 1.75 10.85 19.27
N GLY A 510 2.85 10.12 19.32
CA GLY A 510 3.61 9.66 18.16
C GLY A 510 3.09 8.39 17.46
N MET A 511 1.97 7.81 17.89
CA MET A 511 1.46 6.57 17.30
C MET A 511 0.53 6.84 16.11
N GLY A 512 0.84 6.27 14.95
CA GLY A 512 0.10 6.50 13.70
C GLY A 512 -0.76 5.31 13.29
N THR A 513 -0.11 4.24 12.86
CA THR A 513 -0.72 2.99 12.36
C THR A 513 0.15 1.82 12.84
N PRO A 514 0.04 1.41 14.12
CA PRO A 514 0.87 0.34 14.68
C PRO A 514 0.56 -1.00 14.00
N ARG A 515 1.61 -1.74 13.64
CA ARG A 515 1.61 -2.98 12.85
C ARG A 515 2.09 -4.17 13.70
N MET A 516 3.27 -4.73 13.42
CA MET A 516 3.80 -5.95 14.06
C MET A 516 4.24 -5.72 15.50
N ILE A 517 4.05 -6.74 16.35
CA ILE A 517 4.47 -6.74 17.76
C ILE A 517 5.56 -7.78 17.98
N VAL A 518 6.68 -7.38 18.59
CA VAL A 518 7.76 -8.27 19.02
C VAL A 518 7.86 -8.20 20.54
N SER A 519 7.68 -9.31 21.25
CA SER A 519 7.67 -9.33 22.71
C SER A 519 8.12 -10.66 23.30
N ASN A 520 8.65 -10.61 24.53
CA ASN A 520 8.93 -11.77 25.39
C ASN A 520 8.03 -11.79 26.66
N GLY A 521 7.05 -10.88 26.76
CA GLY A 521 6.17 -10.71 27.92
C GLY A 521 6.66 -9.71 28.98
N GLU A 522 7.90 -9.21 28.85
CA GLU A 522 8.42 -8.07 29.60
C GLU A 522 8.73 -6.90 28.66
N TYR A 523 9.54 -7.12 27.64
CA TYR A 523 9.83 -6.16 26.57
C TYR A 523 8.71 -6.14 25.52
N ILE A 524 8.39 -4.97 24.95
CA ILE A 524 7.53 -4.84 23.76
C ILE A 524 8.19 -3.88 22.77
N LEU A 525 8.44 -4.34 21.54
CA LEU A 525 8.65 -3.48 20.38
C LEU A 525 7.38 -3.54 19.52
N VAL A 526 6.92 -2.38 19.05
CA VAL A 526 5.85 -2.29 18.05
C VAL A 526 6.29 -1.44 16.87
N GLY A 527 6.21 -2.03 15.69
CA GLY A 527 6.40 -1.36 14.42
C GLY A 527 5.25 -0.43 14.05
N ASP A 528 5.52 0.72 13.43
CA ASP A 528 4.49 1.72 13.09
C ASP A 528 4.80 2.41 11.74
N GLU A 529 4.02 2.09 10.71
CA GLU A 529 4.20 2.59 9.34
C GLU A 529 4.10 4.13 9.26
N ASN A 530 3.34 4.77 10.16
CA ASN A 530 3.09 6.21 10.20
C ASN A 530 3.42 6.83 11.59
N GLY A 531 4.27 6.16 12.37
CA GLY A 531 4.68 6.55 13.72
C GLY A 531 5.65 7.73 13.75
N LYS A 532 5.20 8.84 14.32
CA LYS A 532 6.01 10.05 14.52
C LYS A 532 6.84 9.92 15.79
N THR A 533 8.15 9.79 15.65
CA THR A 533 9.08 9.53 16.75
C THR A 533 10.27 10.47 16.69
N GLU A 534 10.98 10.62 17.80
CA GLU A 534 12.30 11.30 17.84
C GLU A 534 13.35 10.63 16.92
N CYS A 535 13.10 9.41 16.43
CA CYS A 535 13.92 8.71 15.44
C CYS A 535 13.59 9.10 13.98
N ARG A 536 12.30 9.37 13.68
CA ARG A 536 11.78 9.77 12.36
C ARG A 536 10.33 10.24 12.48
N ASP A 537 9.95 11.28 11.74
CA ASP A 537 8.57 11.46 11.29
C ASP A 537 8.29 10.52 10.09
N GLY A 538 7.31 9.62 10.22
CA GLY A 538 6.93 8.67 9.15
C GLY A 538 6.99 7.22 9.60
N SER A 539 7.78 6.38 8.92
CA SER A 539 7.97 4.98 9.32
C SER A 539 8.97 4.87 10.48
N GLY A 540 8.54 4.26 11.59
CA GLY A 540 9.31 4.13 12.84
C GLY A 540 8.86 2.92 13.66
N SER A 541 9.52 2.67 14.81
CA SER A 541 9.05 1.68 15.79
C SER A 541 9.18 2.21 17.21
N HIS A 542 8.24 1.81 18.08
CA HIS A 542 8.16 2.19 19.50
C HIS A 542 8.62 1.02 20.38
N ILE A 543 9.38 1.31 21.45
CA ILE A 543 9.89 0.31 22.40
C ILE A 543 9.42 0.62 23.82
N TRP A 544 8.87 -0.37 24.51
CA TRP A 544 8.72 -0.41 25.96
C TRP A 544 9.70 -1.46 26.52
N ALA A 545 10.68 -1.02 27.30
CA ALA A 545 11.70 -1.87 27.88
C ALA A 545 11.16 -2.72 29.05
N SER A 546 9.95 -2.42 29.53
CA SER A 546 9.23 -3.17 30.56
C SER A 546 7.72 -3.14 30.31
N TRP A 547 7.01 -4.17 30.76
CA TRP A 547 5.60 -4.35 30.40
C TRP A 547 4.76 -3.17 30.92
N PRO A 548 3.97 -2.49 30.07
CA PRO A 548 3.25 -1.28 30.46
C PRO A 548 2.36 -1.48 31.69
N THR A 549 2.37 -0.49 32.58
CA THR A 549 1.68 -0.55 33.89
C THR A 549 0.53 0.44 34.02
N LYS A 550 0.34 1.30 33.02
CA LYS A 550 -0.69 2.35 32.97
C LYS A 550 -1.10 2.64 31.52
N THR A 551 -2.33 3.12 31.34
CA THR A 551 -2.79 3.64 30.04
C THR A 551 -1.90 4.80 29.58
N ASN A 552 -1.66 4.85 28.27
CA ASN A 552 -0.84 5.86 27.59
C ASN A 552 0.55 6.06 28.24
N GLN A 553 1.18 4.96 28.67
CA GLN A 553 2.61 4.94 28.96
C GLN A 553 3.39 5.20 27.67
N ALA A 554 4.12 6.31 27.61
CA ALA A 554 5.05 6.60 26.52
C ALA A 554 6.10 5.47 26.37
N PRO A 555 6.64 5.24 25.16
CA PRO A 555 7.76 4.32 24.98
C PRO A 555 9.02 4.82 25.70
N ASP A 556 9.90 3.87 26.03
CA ASP A 556 11.23 4.11 26.62
C ASP A 556 12.30 4.41 25.55
N ALA A 557 12.05 3.97 24.30
CA ALA A 557 12.93 4.20 23.14
C ALA A 557 12.16 4.13 21.80
N CYS A 558 12.81 4.55 20.71
CA CYS A 558 12.35 4.28 19.34
C CYS A 558 13.43 3.64 18.46
N LEU A 559 13.00 3.20 17.28
CA LEU A 559 13.85 2.84 16.14
C LEU A 559 13.45 3.62 14.89
N TYR A 560 14.44 3.92 14.04
CA TYR A 560 14.21 4.37 12.68
C TYR A 560 13.62 3.23 11.84
N GLY A 561 12.55 3.52 11.11
CA GLY A 561 11.83 2.53 10.31
C GLY A 561 10.92 1.61 11.14
N TRP A 562 9.83 1.19 10.52
CA TRP A 562 9.02 0.08 11.00
C TRP A 562 9.80 -1.23 10.82
N VAL A 563 10.02 -1.94 11.94
CA VAL A 563 10.54 -3.31 11.97
C VAL A 563 9.57 -4.28 12.68
N GLY A 564 9.74 -5.57 12.41
CA GLY A 564 9.29 -6.67 13.25
C GLY A 564 10.33 -7.79 13.24
N GLY A 565 10.10 -8.91 13.92
CA GLY A 565 11.13 -9.94 14.10
C GLY A 565 11.04 -10.67 15.45
N THR A 566 12.18 -11.07 16.00
CA THR A 566 12.24 -12.01 17.14
C THR A 566 13.26 -11.64 18.21
N ILE A 567 13.04 -12.14 19.43
CA ILE A 567 13.92 -11.98 20.58
C ILE A 567 14.56 -13.34 20.91
N VAL A 568 15.90 -13.39 20.96
CA VAL A 568 16.67 -14.62 21.20
C VAL A 568 17.52 -14.45 22.46
N GLY A 569 16.96 -14.82 23.61
CA GLY A 569 17.52 -14.45 24.91
C GLY A 569 17.48 -12.93 25.06
N ASP A 570 18.65 -12.31 25.18
CA ASP A 570 18.79 -10.85 25.20
C ASP A 570 18.97 -10.23 23.80
N LYS A 571 19.06 -11.02 22.71
CA LYS A 571 19.26 -10.47 21.36
C LYS A 571 17.94 -10.02 20.74
N LEU A 572 17.97 -8.95 19.95
CA LEU A 572 16.91 -8.59 18.99
C LEU A 572 17.40 -8.87 17.58
N ILE A 573 16.61 -9.59 16.77
CA ILE A 573 16.82 -9.73 15.33
C ILE A 573 15.56 -9.25 14.64
N ALA A 574 15.69 -8.21 13.83
CA ALA A 574 14.55 -7.57 13.18
C ALA A 574 14.74 -7.46 11.66
N ILE A 575 13.64 -7.65 10.94
CA ILE A 575 13.51 -7.41 9.51
C ILE A 575 12.75 -6.09 9.31
N GLN A 576 13.28 -5.25 8.43
CA GLN A 576 12.77 -3.90 8.16
C GLN A 576 11.65 -3.95 7.12
N GLN A 577 10.72 -2.98 7.15
CA GLN A 577 9.69 -2.77 6.12
C GLN A 577 10.27 -2.70 4.69
N GLY A 578 11.52 -2.24 4.56
CA GLY A 578 12.25 -2.19 3.31
C GLY A 578 13.76 -2.04 3.55
N GLY A 579 14.53 -2.10 2.46
CA GLY A 579 15.98 -2.29 2.53
C GLY A 579 16.36 -3.79 2.57
N GLU A 580 17.61 -4.08 2.24
CA GLU A 580 18.05 -5.44 1.90
C GLU A 580 18.92 -6.08 3.00
N THR A 581 18.69 -5.75 4.28
CA THR A 581 19.46 -6.25 5.43
C THR A 581 18.57 -6.46 6.65
N LEU A 582 18.88 -7.50 7.42
CA LEU A 582 18.44 -7.63 8.81
C LEU A 582 19.16 -6.61 9.69
N ALA A 583 18.51 -6.24 10.78
CA ALA A 583 19.07 -5.47 11.87
C ALA A 583 19.23 -6.37 13.09
N PHE A 584 20.46 -6.44 13.62
CA PHE A 584 20.82 -7.24 14.80
C PHE A 584 21.20 -6.32 15.95
N TRP A 585 20.78 -6.67 17.17
CA TRP A 585 21.32 -6.13 18.41
C TRP A 585 21.71 -7.28 19.33
N ASP A 586 22.95 -7.26 19.82
CA ASP A 586 23.46 -8.31 20.73
C ASP A 586 22.86 -8.25 22.15
N GLN A 587 22.16 -7.15 22.48
CA GLN A 587 21.39 -6.89 23.70
C GLN A 587 20.12 -6.08 23.33
N LEU A 588 19.01 -6.28 24.03
CA LEU A 588 17.77 -5.53 23.80
C LEU A 588 18.01 -4.02 24.03
N PRO A 589 17.74 -3.15 23.05
CA PRO A 589 17.92 -1.72 23.24
C PRO A 589 16.84 -1.17 24.18
N THR A 590 17.26 -0.49 25.25
CA THR A 590 16.36 0.11 26.26
C THR A 590 16.23 1.63 26.14
N THR A 591 17.09 2.24 25.33
CA THR A 591 17.12 3.68 25.03
C THR A 591 17.32 3.93 23.53
N THR A 592 16.84 5.06 23.01
CA THR A 592 17.01 5.46 21.60
C THR A 592 18.47 5.51 21.16
N GLN A 593 19.40 5.82 22.08
CA GLN A 593 20.85 5.80 21.79
C GLN A 593 21.38 4.36 21.62
N GLU A 594 20.93 3.39 22.41
CA GLU A 594 21.30 1.98 22.22
C GLU A 594 20.67 1.40 20.95
N ALA A 595 19.41 1.76 20.69
CA ALA A 595 18.64 1.33 19.54
C ALA A 595 19.32 1.73 18.22
N SER A 596 19.90 2.93 18.17
CA SER A 596 20.70 3.41 17.03
C SER A 596 22.15 2.91 17.04
N SER A 597 22.88 3.04 18.16
CA SER A 597 24.35 2.83 18.20
C SER A 597 24.77 1.35 18.17
N ASN A 598 23.91 0.45 18.65
CA ASN A 598 24.21 -0.98 18.76
C ASN A 598 23.61 -1.80 17.60
N LYS A 599 22.97 -1.14 16.62
CA LYS A 599 22.39 -1.77 15.43
C LYS A 599 23.52 -2.28 14.54
N ARG A 600 23.53 -3.58 14.27
CA ARG A 600 24.40 -4.25 13.29
C ARG A 600 23.59 -4.54 12.03
N GLU A 601 24.10 -4.12 10.88
CA GLU A 601 23.53 -4.38 9.55
C GLU A 601 24.64 -4.87 8.60
N ALA A 602 24.27 -5.56 7.52
CA ALA A 602 25.20 -5.95 6.49
C ALA A 602 25.53 -4.77 5.57
N LEU A 603 26.75 -4.74 5.02
CA LEU A 603 27.12 -3.80 3.96
C LEU A 603 26.31 -4.11 2.69
N PRO A 604 26.03 -3.12 1.81
CA PRO A 604 25.30 -3.37 0.57
C PRO A 604 25.97 -4.44 -0.31
N GLY A 605 25.17 -5.39 -0.79
CA GLY A 605 25.65 -6.56 -1.55
C GLY A 605 26.24 -7.70 -0.71
N VAL A 606 26.35 -7.56 0.62
CA VAL A 606 26.86 -8.61 1.53
C VAL A 606 25.71 -9.37 2.20
N GLY A 607 25.85 -10.68 2.36
CA GLY A 607 24.81 -11.55 2.93
C GLY A 607 23.58 -11.71 2.03
N HIS A 608 22.46 -12.08 2.63
CA HIS A 608 21.20 -12.25 1.91
C HIS A 608 20.57 -10.90 1.48
N ARG A 609 19.69 -10.94 0.47
CA ARG A 609 18.95 -9.79 -0.08
C ARG A 609 17.49 -9.85 0.39
N TRP A 610 17.28 -9.30 1.59
CA TRP A 610 16.01 -9.40 2.32
C TRP A 610 14.87 -8.63 1.67
N LEU A 611 13.71 -9.29 1.54
CA LEU A 611 12.48 -8.72 0.98
C LEU A 611 11.34 -8.71 2.02
N GLY A 612 11.54 -7.92 3.09
CA GLY A 612 10.45 -7.50 3.98
C GLY A 612 9.44 -6.58 3.27
N GLY A 613 8.35 -6.22 3.93
CA GLY A 613 7.31 -5.37 3.35
C GLY A 613 6.23 -4.99 4.36
N ASP A 614 4.96 -5.09 3.93
CA ASP A 614 3.79 -4.97 4.82
C ASP A 614 3.71 -6.15 5.84
N GLY A 615 4.53 -7.18 5.66
CA GLY A 615 4.85 -8.20 6.67
C GLY A 615 6.36 -8.27 6.90
N ASN A 616 6.77 -8.41 8.16
CA ASN A 616 8.16 -8.41 8.57
C ASN A 616 8.28 -9.08 9.96
N ASP A 617 8.30 -10.41 10.00
CA ASP A 617 8.26 -11.20 11.24
C ASP A 617 9.36 -12.27 11.29
N ALA A 618 9.66 -12.78 12.48
CA ALA A 618 10.63 -13.87 12.66
C ALA A 618 10.34 -14.70 13.92
N ALA A 619 10.79 -15.95 13.92
CA ALA A 619 10.73 -16.83 15.08
C ALA A 619 12.00 -17.69 15.20
N TYR A 620 12.55 -17.77 16.41
CA TYR A 620 13.66 -18.67 16.74
C TYR A 620 13.14 -19.90 17.48
N ILE A 621 13.24 -21.07 16.84
CA ILE A 621 12.53 -22.30 17.24
C ILE A 621 13.44 -23.52 16.99
N ASP A 622 13.57 -24.40 17.99
CA ASP A 622 14.39 -25.64 17.90
C ASP A 622 15.82 -25.43 17.37
N GLY A 623 16.43 -24.29 17.73
CA GLY A 623 17.77 -23.89 17.28
C GLY A 623 17.82 -23.15 15.93
N LYS A 624 16.71 -23.10 15.19
CA LYS A 624 16.59 -22.51 13.85
C LYS A 624 16.02 -21.10 13.91
N LEU A 625 16.44 -20.25 12.97
CA LEU A 625 15.89 -18.90 12.80
C LEU A 625 15.07 -18.84 11.50
N PHE A 626 13.75 -18.72 11.64
CA PHE A 626 12.81 -18.52 10.53
C PHE A 626 12.47 -17.04 10.39
N ILE A 627 12.49 -16.49 9.17
CA ILE A 627 12.24 -15.07 8.88
C ILE A 627 11.30 -14.93 7.69
N VAL A 628 10.23 -14.16 7.86
CA VAL A 628 9.17 -13.95 6.85
C VAL A 628 9.55 -12.83 5.88
N GLU A 629 9.70 -13.16 4.61
CA GLU A 629 9.93 -12.19 3.53
C GLU A 629 8.62 -11.97 2.75
N TYR A 630 7.79 -11.02 3.22
CA TYR A 630 6.48 -10.70 2.65
C TYR A 630 6.54 -10.36 1.15
N ASN A 631 7.48 -9.50 0.74
CA ASN A 631 7.72 -9.16 -0.66
C ASN A 631 8.59 -10.20 -1.39
N GLY A 632 9.08 -11.19 -0.65
CA GLY A 632 9.89 -12.31 -1.13
C GLY A 632 9.13 -13.63 -1.28
N GLY A 633 7.83 -13.68 -0.98
CA GLY A 633 6.98 -14.86 -1.16
C GLY A 633 7.36 -16.10 -0.35
N ARG A 634 8.21 -15.97 0.67
CA ARG A 634 8.84 -17.12 1.35
C ARG A 634 9.12 -16.86 2.83
N VAL A 635 9.43 -17.94 3.54
CA VAL A 635 10.08 -17.87 4.85
C VAL A 635 11.50 -18.41 4.68
N SER A 636 12.50 -17.54 4.82
CA SER A 636 13.91 -17.92 4.77
C SER A 636 14.36 -18.47 6.14
N VAL A 637 15.18 -19.52 6.14
CA VAL A 637 15.52 -20.29 7.34
C VAL A 637 17.03 -20.52 7.46
N PHE A 638 17.56 -20.24 8.65
CA PHE A 638 18.89 -20.70 9.08
C PHE A 638 18.75 -21.93 9.97
N ASP A 639 19.60 -22.93 9.76
CA ASP A 639 19.57 -24.19 10.51
C ASP A 639 20.16 -24.08 11.93
N GLU A 640 20.96 -23.04 12.18
CA GLU A 640 21.45 -22.56 13.49
C GLU A 640 21.21 -21.04 13.61
N LEU A 641 21.52 -20.41 14.76
CA LEU A 641 21.43 -18.95 14.90
C LEU A 641 22.65 -18.27 14.21
N PRO A 642 22.46 -17.44 13.16
CA PRO A 642 23.56 -16.76 12.49
C PRO A 642 24.27 -15.76 13.43
N SER A 643 25.58 -15.60 13.23
CA SER A 643 26.42 -14.71 14.05
C SER A 643 26.29 -13.22 13.67
N GLY A 644 25.76 -12.92 12.48
CA GLY A 644 25.53 -11.57 11.98
C GLY A 644 24.56 -11.49 10.79
N PRO A 645 24.17 -10.26 10.39
CA PRO A 645 23.28 -9.99 9.26
C PRO A 645 23.91 -10.27 7.88
N ASP A 646 25.23 -10.47 7.84
CA ASP A 646 26.07 -10.74 6.69
C ASP A 646 26.08 -12.21 6.24
N GLU A 647 25.43 -13.10 7.00
CA GLU A 647 25.22 -14.50 6.64
C GLU A 647 24.04 -14.70 5.67
N LYS A 648 23.92 -15.90 5.10
CA LYS A 648 22.81 -16.31 4.22
C LYS A 648 22.01 -17.46 4.85
N PRO A 649 20.67 -17.49 4.66
CA PRO A 649 19.84 -18.65 5.02
C PRO A 649 20.31 -19.92 4.32
N ASP A 650 20.14 -21.06 4.98
CA ASP A 650 20.48 -22.39 4.47
C ASP A 650 19.42 -22.91 3.48
N TRP A 651 18.15 -22.59 3.72
CA TRP A 651 16.99 -23.00 2.91
C TRP A 651 15.78 -22.08 3.13
N SER A 652 14.64 -22.40 2.51
CA SER A 652 13.38 -21.64 2.62
C SER A 652 12.14 -22.55 2.62
N LEU A 653 11.06 -22.11 3.27
CA LEU A 653 9.70 -22.59 3.01
C LEU A 653 9.06 -21.72 1.92
N GLY A 654 8.24 -22.35 1.07
CA GLY A 654 7.48 -21.67 0.01
C GLY A 654 8.17 -21.66 -1.35
N VAL A 655 9.48 -21.94 -1.39
CA VAL A 655 10.30 -21.98 -2.60
C VAL A 655 11.61 -22.75 -2.33
N ASP A 656 12.20 -23.34 -3.37
CA ASP A 656 13.34 -24.27 -3.25
C ASP A 656 14.71 -23.61 -2.94
N SER A 657 14.80 -22.28 -2.95
CA SER A 657 16.03 -21.54 -2.64
C SER A 657 15.73 -20.19 -1.98
N PRO A 658 16.44 -19.80 -0.89
CA PRO A 658 16.25 -18.50 -0.26
C PRO A 658 16.70 -17.32 -1.12
N ASP A 659 17.50 -17.55 -2.17
CA ASP A 659 17.88 -16.55 -3.18
C ASP A 659 16.80 -16.38 -4.28
N THR A 660 15.77 -17.23 -4.34
CA THR A 660 14.65 -17.13 -5.30
C THR A 660 13.49 -16.31 -4.72
N ASN A 661 12.84 -15.50 -5.55
CA ASN A 661 11.52 -14.93 -5.25
C ASN A 661 10.47 -15.61 -6.15
N PRO A 662 9.55 -16.42 -5.61
CA PRO A 662 8.60 -17.19 -6.41
C PRO A 662 7.66 -16.30 -7.22
N TYR A 663 7.41 -15.05 -6.82
CA TYR A 663 6.59 -14.12 -7.61
C TYR A 663 7.14 -13.89 -9.03
N TYR A 664 8.46 -14.00 -9.22
CA TYR A 664 9.10 -13.85 -10.53
C TYR A 664 9.20 -15.17 -11.33
N GLU A 665 8.96 -16.32 -10.69
CA GLU A 665 8.93 -17.64 -11.34
C GLU A 665 7.50 -18.10 -11.66
N ASP A 666 6.54 -17.75 -10.80
CA ASP A 666 5.09 -17.97 -10.94
C ASP A 666 4.36 -16.82 -11.68
N TRP A 667 5.09 -15.81 -12.17
CA TRP A 667 4.58 -14.67 -12.94
C TRP A 667 3.52 -13.83 -12.21
N LEU A 668 3.65 -13.69 -10.89
CA LEU A 668 2.80 -12.83 -10.09
C LEU A 668 3.20 -11.36 -10.24
N ILE A 669 2.33 -10.60 -10.90
CA ILE A 669 2.46 -9.17 -11.17
C ILE A 669 1.71 -8.38 -10.08
N GLN A 670 2.37 -7.38 -9.50
CA GLN A 670 1.78 -6.50 -8.48
C GLN A 670 1.61 -5.07 -9.00
N ASN A 671 0.49 -4.43 -8.67
CA ASN A 671 0.15 -3.08 -9.16
C ASN A 671 0.22 -2.96 -10.70
N GLY A 672 -0.18 -4.03 -11.40
CA GLY A 672 -0.01 -4.15 -12.84
C GLY A 672 -0.75 -3.05 -13.61
N VAL A 673 -0.07 -2.47 -14.60
CA VAL A 673 -0.66 -1.52 -15.56
C VAL A 673 -0.58 -2.15 -16.95
N PRO A 674 -1.70 -2.48 -17.59
CA PRO A 674 -1.71 -3.03 -18.94
C PRO A 674 -1.44 -1.95 -19.99
N GLY A 675 -0.93 -2.37 -21.15
CA GLY A 675 -0.81 -1.59 -22.37
C GLY A 675 -0.82 -2.52 -23.59
N SER A 676 -1.37 -2.11 -24.73
CA SER A 676 -1.44 -2.96 -25.93
C SER A 676 -1.35 -2.17 -27.24
N ASN A 677 -0.98 -2.88 -28.31
CA ASN A 677 -1.09 -2.42 -29.69
C ASN A 677 -2.00 -3.32 -30.55
N GLY A 678 -2.84 -4.15 -29.93
CA GLY A 678 -3.71 -5.12 -30.60
C GLY A 678 -3.00 -6.39 -31.11
N GLU A 679 -1.66 -6.39 -31.23
CA GLU A 679 -0.88 -7.60 -31.52
C GLU A 679 -0.23 -8.20 -30.26
N ARG A 680 0.31 -7.34 -29.40
CA ARG A 680 1.02 -7.69 -28.15
C ARG A 680 0.33 -7.14 -26.91
N LEU A 681 0.45 -7.87 -25.81
CA LEU A 681 0.07 -7.39 -24.47
C LEU A 681 1.33 -7.05 -23.69
N PHE A 682 1.36 -5.87 -23.11
CA PHE A 682 2.37 -5.39 -22.18
C PHE A 682 1.72 -5.23 -20.81
N VAL A 683 2.43 -5.58 -19.73
CA VAL A 683 2.02 -5.24 -18.36
C VAL A 683 3.24 -4.78 -17.58
N SER A 684 3.27 -3.50 -17.21
CA SER A 684 4.32 -2.94 -16.36
C SER A 684 3.99 -3.18 -14.88
N SER A 685 5.04 -3.26 -14.06
CA SER A 685 4.93 -3.32 -12.59
C SER A 685 5.98 -2.43 -11.95
N GLY A 686 5.52 -1.31 -11.38
CA GLY A 686 6.35 -0.43 -10.58
C GLY A 686 6.70 -1.00 -9.20
N PHE A 687 5.99 -2.05 -8.77
CA PHE A 687 6.29 -2.75 -7.53
C PHE A 687 7.47 -3.73 -7.70
N ASP A 688 7.34 -4.61 -8.69
CA ASP A 688 8.35 -5.61 -9.02
C ASP A 688 9.56 -4.98 -9.75
N ARG A 689 9.39 -3.74 -10.23
CA ARG A 689 10.31 -2.97 -11.09
C ARG A 689 10.60 -3.70 -12.39
N SER A 690 9.54 -4.11 -13.08
CA SER A 690 9.58 -4.97 -14.27
C SER A 690 8.55 -4.62 -15.36
N LEU A 691 8.71 -5.25 -16.52
CA LEU A 691 7.75 -5.26 -17.63
C LEU A 691 7.63 -6.70 -18.15
N SER A 692 6.41 -7.22 -18.17
CA SER A 692 6.05 -8.51 -18.78
C SER A 692 5.44 -8.27 -20.16
N VAL A 693 5.86 -9.02 -21.18
CA VAL A 693 5.33 -8.87 -22.54
C VAL A 693 4.98 -10.23 -23.16
N TRP A 694 3.79 -10.30 -23.74
CA TRP A 694 3.30 -11.40 -24.55
C TRP A 694 3.31 -10.97 -26.03
N ASN A 695 4.07 -11.69 -26.85
CA ASN A 695 4.24 -11.39 -28.28
C ASN A 695 3.01 -11.77 -29.14
N LYS A 696 1.94 -12.23 -28.50
CA LYS A 696 0.60 -12.43 -29.05
C LYS A 696 -0.39 -12.07 -27.94
N ILE A 697 -1.54 -11.49 -28.26
CA ILE A 697 -2.62 -11.33 -27.27
C ILE A 697 -3.01 -12.68 -26.64
N PRO A 698 -2.97 -12.85 -25.30
CA PRO A 698 -3.34 -14.11 -24.65
C PRO A 698 -4.84 -14.41 -24.72
N GLY A 699 -5.18 -15.62 -25.20
CA GLY A 699 -6.55 -16.13 -25.29
C GLY A 699 -6.93 -17.14 -24.20
N GLU A 700 -6.04 -17.38 -23.22
CA GLU A 700 -6.27 -18.29 -22.10
C GLU A 700 -5.58 -17.80 -20.82
N SER A 701 -6.06 -18.30 -19.68
CA SER A 701 -5.60 -17.89 -18.34
C SER A 701 -4.20 -18.44 -18.00
N GLY A 702 -3.42 -17.66 -17.24
CA GLY A 702 -2.10 -18.07 -16.74
C GLY A 702 -1.07 -18.29 -17.85
N ALA A 703 -1.23 -17.62 -19.00
CA ALA A 703 -0.22 -17.63 -20.06
C ALA A 703 1.06 -16.95 -19.57
N ILE A 704 2.20 -17.62 -19.65
CA ILE A 704 3.49 -17.02 -19.27
C ILE A 704 3.96 -16.01 -20.35
N PRO A 705 4.58 -14.88 -19.96
CA PRO A 705 5.08 -13.89 -20.91
C PRO A 705 6.25 -14.45 -21.74
N ASP A 706 6.38 -13.96 -22.97
CA ASP A 706 7.50 -14.29 -23.86
C ASP A 706 8.80 -13.57 -23.44
N LEU A 707 8.65 -12.34 -22.93
CA LEU A 707 9.73 -11.48 -22.46
C LEU A 707 9.42 -10.96 -21.05
N PHE A 708 10.42 -10.99 -20.17
CA PHE A 708 10.35 -10.38 -18.85
C PHE A 708 11.58 -9.52 -18.59
N TYR A 709 11.37 -8.22 -18.48
CA TYR A 709 12.39 -7.22 -18.24
C TYR A 709 12.48 -6.92 -16.74
N ARG A 710 13.65 -7.15 -16.13
CA ARG A 710 13.90 -6.80 -14.73
C ARG A 710 15.41 -6.64 -14.46
N ARG A 711 15.89 -5.67 -13.69
CA ARG A 711 15.15 -4.64 -12.92
C ARG A 711 15.35 -3.27 -13.59
N PHE A 712 14.26 -2.55 -13.85
CA PHE A 712 14.36 -1.11 -14.13
C PHE A 712 14.83 -0.38 -12.86
N GLU A 713 15.57 0.73 -12.94
CA GLU A 713 15.99 1.45 -11.73
C GLU A 713 14.87 2.35 -11.21
N ASN A 714 14.38 3.23 -12.07
CA ASN A 714 13.12 3.90 -11.86
C ASN A 714 11.97 2.89 -11.98
N ALA A 715 10.94 3.07 -11.15
CA ALA A 715 9.83 2.13 -11.08
C ALA A 715 8.78 2.50 -12.15
N PRO A 716 8.47 1.61 -13.12
CA PRO A 716 7.47 1.90 -14.14
C PRO A 716 6.08 1.86 -13.51
N TRP A 717 5.56 3.02 -13.08
CA TRP A 717 4.23 3.16 -12.46
C TRP A 717 3.12 3.36 -13.48
N ASP A 718 3.48 3.70 -14.72
CA ASP A 718 2.59 3.83 -15.87
C ASP A 718 3.27 3.35 -17.16
N ILE A 719 2.47 3.09 -18.20
CA ILE A 719 2.91 2.61 -19.53
C ILE A 719 2.07 3.27 -20.63
N SER A 720 2.69 3.57 -21.76
CA SER A 720 2.01 3.97 -22.99
C SER A 720 2.51 3.15 -24.17
N VAL A 721 1.60 2.79 -25.08
CA VAL A 721 1.86 1.99 -26.27
C VAL A 721 1.15 2.65 -27.46
N PHE A 722 1.86 2.85 -28.56
CA PHE A 722 1.32 3.43 -29.79
C PHE A 722 2.02 2.82 -31.01
N ASP A 723 1.29 2.15 -31.90
CA ASP A 723 1.85 1.26 -32.93
C ASP A 723 2.89 0.27 -32.33
N ASP A 724 4.18 0.37 -32.70
CA ASP A 724 5.27 -0.38 -32.07
C ASP A 724 6.09 0.47 -31.07
N THR A 725 5.75 1.74 -30.86
CA THR A 725 6.40 2.61 -29.86
C THR A 725 5.87 2.31 -28.45
N VAL A 726 6.78 2.18 -27.47
CA VAL A 726 6.44 1.83 -26.08
C VAL A 726 7.21 2.74 -25.12
N PHE A 727 6.53 3.31 -24.13
CA PHE A 727 7.13 4.09 -23.05
C PHE A 727 6.69 3.61 -21.67
N LEU A 728 7.61 3.69 -20.71
CA LEU A 728 7.39 3.49 -19.28
C LEU A 728 7.87 4.71 -18.52
N ALA A 729 7.15 5.13 -17.48
CA ALA A 729 7.59 6.22 -16.61
C ALA A 729 7.31 5.95 -15.13
N GLY A 730 8.09 6.60 -14.27
CA GLY A 730 7.82 6.72 -12.84
C GLY A 730 9.04 7.16 -12.04
N LYS A 731 8.82 7.59 -10.79
CA LYS A 731 9.84 8.21 -9.92
C LYS A 731 10.54 9.39 -10.60
N SER A 732 11.80 9.25 -11.02
CA SER A 732 12.59 10.29 -11.69
C SER A 732 12.98 9.95 -13.12
N GLY A 733 12.40 8.91 -13.75
CA GLY A 733 12.89 8.47 -15.06
C GLY A 733 11.89 7.76 -15.97
N ILE A 734 12.36 7.58 -17.21
CA ILE A 734 11.60 7.16 -18.38
C ILE A 734 12.42 6.10 -19.13
N TYR A 735 11.76 5.04 -19.58
CA TYR A 735 12.32 4.01 -20.46
C TYR A 735 11.48 3.95 -21.73
N GLY A 736 12.11 3.84 -22.90
CA GLY A 736 11.38 3.87 -24.17
C GLY A 736 12.01 3.06 -25.31
N TRP A 737 11.13 2.57 -26.18
CA TRP A 737 11.44 1.94 -27.45
C TRP A 737 10.67 2.68 -28.55
N GLU A 738 11.35 3.13 -29.61
CA GLU A 738 10.68 3.71 -30.79
C GLU A 738 9.99 2.62 -31.60
N ASN A 739 10.56 1.41 -31.63
CA ASN A 739 10.08 0.25 -32.40
C ASN A 739 10.32 -1.07 -31.63
N PHE A 740 9.37 -1.47 -30.81
CA PHE A 740 9.39 -2.71 -30.03
C PHE A 740 9.07 -3.94 -30.91
N ASP A 741 10.11 -4.54 -31.48
CA ASP A 741 9.95 -5.66 -32.43
C ASP A 741 9.49 -6.99 -31.80
N GLY A 742 9.49 -7.11 -30.46
CA GLY A 742 9.17 -8.35 -29.73
C GLY A 742 10.33 -9.34 -29.63
N THR A 743 11.54 -9.01 -30.10
CA THR A 743 12.72 -9.88 -29.97
C THR A 743 13.35 -9.82 -28.58
N GLY A 744 12.99 -8.84 -27.75
CA GLY A 744 13.58 -8.58 -26.44
C GLY A 744 14.84 -7.72 -26.53
N ALA A 745 14.76 -6.55 -27.15
CA ALA A 745 15.77 -5.50 -27.07
C ALA A 745 15.62 -4.71 -25.76
N LEU A 746 16.73 -4.25 -25.18
CA LEU A 746 16.71 -3.25 -24.09
C LEU A 746 16.27 -1.88 -24.65
N PRO A 747 15.70 -0.97 -23.84
CA PRO A 747 15.23 0.33 -24.31
C PRO A 747 16.39 1.17 -24.88
N GLU A 748 16.16 1.79 -26.03
CA GLU A 748 17.08 2.76 -26.63
C GLU A 748 16.98 4.16 -26.01
N ILE A 749 15.86 4.47 -25.36
CA ILE A 749 15.64 5.71 -24.61
C ILE A 749 15.69 5.38 -23.11
N GLU A 750 16.70 5.89 -22.41
CA GLU A 750 16.74 5.93 -20.94
C GLU A 750 17.05 7.37 -20.52
N ILE A 751 16.07 8.05 -19.88
CA ILE A 751 16.20 9.44 -19.41
C ILE A 751 15.87 9.46 -17.92
N SER A 752 16.60 10.25 -17.12
CA SER A 752 16.37 10.37 -15.68
C SER A 752 16.81 11.73 -15.12
N ASP A 753 16.21 12.09 -13.99
CA ASP A 753 16.38 13.30 -13.19
C ASP A 753 15.99 14.62 -13.87
N ASN A 754 16.23 14.82 -15.18
CA ASN A 754 15.83 16.03 -15.91
C ASN A 754 15.44 15.74 -17.37
N MET A 755 14.61 16.61 -17.96
CA MET A 755 14.34 16.70 -19.40
C MET A 755 14.15 18.17 -19.80
N GLY A 756 15.07 18.73 -20.58
CA GLY A 756 15.11 20.19 -20.79
C GLY A 756 15.32 20.93 -19.46
N SER A 757 14.41 21.84 -19.12
CA SER A 757 14.34 22.51 -17.81
C SER A 757 13.41 21.82 -16.78
N VAL A 758 12.75 20.73 -17.15
CA VAL A 758 11.89 19.94 -16.25
C VAL A 758 12.73 19.06 -15.34
N GLU A 759 12.59 19.21 -14.02
CA GLU A 759 13.13 18.25 -13.06
C GLU A 759 12.17 17.05 -12.95
N LEU A 760 12.64 15.87 -13.35
CA LEU A 760 11.85 14.64 -13.32
C LEU A 760 11.83 14.09 -11.90
N LYS A 761 10.74 14.37 -11.18
CA LYS A 761 10.43 13.85 -9.84
C LYS A 761 8.95 13.52 -9.75
N GLY A 762 8.57 12.67 -8.79
CA GLY A 762 7.18 12.27 -8.57
C GLY A 762 6.43 11.80 -9.82
N LEU A 763 7.12 11.32 -10.87
CA LEU A 763 6.47 11.02 -12.16
C LEU A 763 5.37 9.97 -11.94
N ARG A 764 4.13 10.24 -12.38
CA ARG A 764 2.98 9.34 -12.17
C ARG A 764 2.35 8.78 -13.43
N GLY A 765 2.60 9.38 -14.58
CA GLY A 765 2.00 8.95 -15.83
C GLY A 765 2.78 9.37 -17.06
N VAL A 766 2.54 8.64 -18.15
CA VAL A 766 3.13 8.90 -19.48
C VAL A 766 2.13 8.56 -20.57
N THR A 767 2.06 9.36 -21.62
CA THR A 767 1.31 9.00 -22.83
C THR A 767 1.96 9.54 -24.11
N TYR A 768 1.82 8.80 -25.20
CA TYR A 768 2.27 9.17 -26.54
C TYR A 768 1.24 8.75 -27.60
N ASN A 769 0.76 9.68 -28.42
CA ASN A 769 -0.27 9.44 -29.45
C ASN A 769 0.24 9.60 -30.90
N GLY A 770 1.56 9.45 -31.12
CA GLY A 770 2.19 9.70 -32.42
C GLY A 770 2.42 11.18 -32.76
N GLN A 771 1.80 12.13 -32.03
CA GLN A 771 1.97 13.58 -32.24
C GLN A 771 2.48 14.34 -31.02
N TYR A 772 2.04 13.96 -29.84
CA TYR A 772 2.40 14.57 -28.56
C TYR A 772 2.87 13.50 -27.60
N PHE A 773 3.89 13.84 -26.81
CA PHE A 773 4.36 13.05 -25.67
C PHE A 773 4.07 13.85 -24.39
N ALA A 774 3.54 13.22 -23.36
CA ALA A 774 3.20 13.88 -22.10
C ALA A 774 3.64 13.09 -20.87
N LEU A 775 3.95 13.82 -19.79
CA LEU A 775 4.34 13.29 -18.48
C LEU A 775 3.59 14.03 -17.37
N SER A 776 3.20 13.34 -16.30
CA SER A 776 2.63 13.94 -15.09
C SER A 776 3.53 13.74 -13.88
N SER A 777 3.44 14.65 -12.90
CA SER A 777 4.15 14.56 -11.62
C SER A 777 3.30 15.01 -10.43
N GLU A 778 3.30 14.19 -9.37
CA GLU A 778 2.68 14.51 -8.08
C GLU A 778 3.51 15.50 -7.23
N GLU A 779 4.80 15.69 -7.55
CA GLU A 779 5.71 16.55 -6.78
C GLU A 779 5.73 18.00 -7.28
N SER A 780 5.39 18.21 -8.56
CA SER A 780 5.26 19.55 -9.17
C SER A 780 3.82 20.01 -9.37
N ASP A 781 2.83 19.14 -9.14
CA ASP A 781 1.42 19.33 -9.49
C ASP A 781 1.20 19.66 -10.99
N GLN A 782 2.00 19.08 -11.90
CA GLN A 782 1.99 19.44 -13.33
C GLN A 782 1.90 18.27 -14.29
N VAL A 783 1.37 18.57 -15.49
CA VAL A 783 1.49 17.76 -16.70
C VAL A 783 2.26 18.56 -17.75
N TRP A 784 3.37 18.00 -18.23
CA TRP A 784 4.25 18.60 -19.25
C TRP A 784 4.04 17.88 -20.59
N ILE A 785 4.01 18.64 -21.70
CA ILE A 785 3.65 18.11 -23.03
C ILE A 785 4.61 18.63 -24.11
N TRP A 786 5.19 17.72 -24.88
CA TRP A 786 6.09 17.96 -26.01
C TRP A 786 5.43 17.59 -27.35
N GLU A 787 5.93 18.11 -28.48
CA GLU A 787 5.56 17.66 -29.83
C GLU A 787 6.57 16.61 -30.33
N GLY A 788 6.08 15.43 -30.69
CA GLY A 788 6.90 14.25 -30.97
C GLY A 788 7.49 13.62 -29.70
N ILE A 789 8.40 12.67 -29.89
CA ILE A 789 9.21 12.08 -28.81
C ILE A 789 10.33 13.09 -28.45
N PRO A 790 10.43 13.55 -27.19
CA PRO A 790 11.42 14.55 -26.79
C PRO A 790 12.81 13.94 -26.63
N ALA A 791 13.84 14.71 -27.00
CA ALA A 791 15.21 14.45 -26.56
C ALA A 791 15.43 14.95 -25.12
N GLU A 792 16.47 14.45 -24.46
CA GLU A 792 16.91 14.80 -23.09
C GLU A 792 16.99 16.32 -22.81
N ASN A 793 17.17 17.15 -23.83
CA ASN A 793 17.36 18.61 -23.71
C ASN A 793 16.18 19.43 -24.29
N ASP A 794 15.08 18.80 -24.70
CA ASP A 794 13.94 19.50 -25.28
C ASP A 794 12.99 20.05 -24.21
N GLU A 795 12.57 21.30 -24.37
CA GLU A 795 11.64 21.98 -23.45
C GLU A 795 10.17 21.62 -23.77
N PRO A 796 9.30 21.44 -22.77
CA PRO A 796 7.88 21.18 -23.00
C PRO A 796 7.22 22.36 -23.71
N LYS A 797 6.39 22.06 -24.71
CA LYS A 797 5.63 23.05 -25.47
C LYS A 797 4.43 23.58 -24.69
N TYR A 798 3.81 22.73 -23.87
CA TYR A 798 2.71 23.09 -22.98
C TYR A 798 2.96 22.54 -21.58
N ILE A 799 2.46 23.27 -20.58
CA ILE A 799 2.46 22.87 -19.18
C ILE A 799 1.05 23.13 -18.65
N LEU A 800 0.46 22.15 -17.96
CA LEU A 800 -0.85 22.23 -17.35
C LEU A 800 -0.71 22.04 -15.84
N ASP A 801 -1.20 22.99 -15.05
CA ASP A 801 -1.23 22.89 -13.58
C ASP A 801 -2.44 22.04 -13.13
N VAL A 802 -2.19 21.06 -12.27
CA VAL A 802 -3.17 20.11 -11.70
C VAL A 802 -2.95 20.00 -10.18
N PRO A 803 -3.26 21.06 -9.39
CA PRO A 803 -2.99 21.17 -7.95
C PRO A 803 -3.78 20.21 -7.04
N GLU A 804 -4.42 19.20 -7.62
CA GLU A 804 -5.11 18.11 -6.92
C GLU A 804 -4.34 16.78 -7.02
N GLY A 805 -3.13 16.77 -7.60
CA GLY A 805 -2.26 15.59 -7.76
C GLY A 805 -2.53 14.77 -9.03
N PRO A 806 -1.82 15.03 -10.15
CA PRO A 806 -2.03 14.32 -11.40
C PRO A 806 -1.45 12.91 -11.34
N GLY A 807 -2.28 11.92 -11.66
CA GLY A 807 -1.94 10.51 -11.75
C GLY A 807 -1.54 10.07 -13.16
N ARG A 808 -1.95 8.86 -13.53
CA ARG A 808 -1.71 8.26 -14.85
C ARG A 808 -2.29 9.08 -15.99
N LEU A 809 -1.69 8.93 -17.17
CA LEU A 809 -2.08 9.64 -18.39
C LEU A 809 -2.50 8.67 -19.48
N ASP A 810 -3.44 9.09 -20.32
CA ASP A 810 -3.72 8.42 -21.59
C ASP A 810 -4.14 9.45 -22.66
N SER A 811 -3.97 9.14 -23.94
CA SER A 811 -4.33 10.03 -25.03
C SER A 811 -4.60 9.34 -26.37
N ASP A 812 -5.67 9.77 -27.03
CA ASP A 812 -5.99 9.42 -28.42
C ASP A 812 -5.59 10.57 -29.37
N SER A 813 -6.06 10.56 -30.62
CA SER A 813 -5.76 11.59 -31.61
C SER A 813 -6.42 12.97 -31.37
N GLU A 814 -7.39 13.07 -30.46
CA GLU A 814 -8.14 14.29 -30.15
C GLU A 814 -8.03 14.73 -28.68
N TRP A 815 -7.88 13.79 -27.74
CA TRP A 815 -7.99 13.99 -26.29
C TRP A 815 -6.75 13.52 -25.50
N LEU A 816 -6.39 14.29 -24.47
CA LEU A 816 -5.54 13.90 -23.35
C LEU A 816 -6.40 13.76 -22.09
N VAL A 817 -6.28 12.65 -21.37
CA VAL A 817 -6.92 12.41 -20.07
C VAL A 817 -5.90 12.25 -18.94
N ILE A 818 -6.31 12.67 -17.75
CA ILE A 818 -5.46 12.75 -16.55
C ILE A 818 -6.24 12.14 -15.37
N ALA A 819 -5.74 11.02 -14.85
CA ALA A 819 -6.24 10.38 -13.64
C ALA A 819 -5.73 11.10 -12.36
N GLY A 820 -6.14 10.67 -11.16
CA GLY A 820 -5.71 11.27 -9.89
C GLY A 820 -4.78 10.37 -9.08
N TYR A 821 -3.71 10.92 -8.50
CA TYR A 821 -2.82 10.15 -7.62
C TYR A 821 -2.10 11.04 -6.57
N PRO A 822 -2.07 10.65 -5.28
CA PRO A 822 -2.91 9.67 -4.58
C PRO A 822 -4.20 10.36 -4.09
N ALA A 823 -5.09 10.71 -5.03
CA ALA A 823 -6.12 11.72 -4.80
C ALA A 823 -7.54 11.12 -4.69
N ASP A 824 -8.04 10.99 -3.46
CA ASP A 824 -9.47 10.86 -3.21
C ASP A 824 -10.21 12.16 -3.59
N GLN A 825 -11.47 12.04 -4.00
CA GLN A 825 -12.33 13.12 -4.49
C GLN A 825 -11.86 13.83 -5.78
N PHE A 826 -10.74 13.42 -6.37
CA PHE A 826 -10.27 13.87 -7.68
C PHE A 826 -11.28 13.51 -8.78
N ASN A 827 -11.61 14.45 -9.66
CA ASN A 827 -12.47 14.19 -10.82
C ASN A 827 -11.54 14.07 -12.04
N VAL A 828 -11.61 12.95 -12.78
CA VAL A 828 -10.75 12.70 -13.96
C VAL A 828 -10.82 13.88 -14.92
N LYS A 829 -9.66 14.38 -15.36
CA LYS A 829 -9.58 15.58 -16.20
C LYS A 829 -9.37 15.22 -17.67
N ALA A 830 -9.89 16.06 -18.55
CA ALA A 830 -9.77 15.88 -20.00
C ALA A 830 -9.56 17.24 -20.70
N ILE A 831 -8.67 17.26 -21.69
CA ILE A 831 -8.44 18.42 -22.57
C ILE A 831 -8.21 17.93 -24.01
N ARG A 832 -8.64 18.71 -24.99
CA ARG A 832 -8.37 18.40 -26.40
C ARG A 832 -7.02 18.93 -26.84
N PHE A 833 -6.34 18.23 -27.76
CA PHE A 833 -5.08 18.71 -28.33
C PHE A 833 -5.21 20.05 -29.08
N ASP A 834 -6.39 20.34 -29.64
CA ASP A 834 -6.70 21.64 -30.27
C ASP A 834 -7.00 22.77 -29.27
N GLU A 835 -7.11 22.47 -27.96
CA GLU A 835 -7.36 23.43 -26.88
C GLU A 835 -6.19 23.61 -25.88
N LEU A 836 -5.06 22.90 -26.05
CA LEU A 836 -3.91 22.99 -25.13
C LEU A 836 -3.38 24.42 -24.93
N ALA A 837 -3.45 25.27 -25.96
CA ALA A 837 -3.01 26.66 -25.87
C ALA A 837 -3.91 27.56 -24.99
N ASP A 838 -5.16 27.15 -24.76
CA ASP A 838 -6.13 27.85 -23.90
C ASP A 838 -6.20 27.24 -22.49
N GLY A 839 -5.57 26.08 -22.25
CA GLY A 839 -5.49 25.41 -20.94
C GLY A 839 -6.84 24.91 -20.40
N ASN A 840 -7.82 24.67 -21.29
CA ASN A 840 -9.22 24.36 -20.94
C ASN A 840 -9.42 22.93 -20.41
N LEU A 841 -8.84 22.61 -19.24
CA LEU A 841 -9.05 21.35 -18.54
C LEU A 841 -10.49 21.23 -18.04
N ARG A 842 -11.20 20.24 -18.57
CA ARG A 842 -12.55 19.83 -18.18
C ARG A 842 -12.44 18.74 -17.12
N HIS A 843 -13.45 18.59 -16.27
CA HIS A 843 -13.56 17.47 -15.35
C HIS A 843 -14.73 16.58 -15.75
N ILE A 844 -14.56 15.27 -15.61
CA ILE A 844 -15.64 14.29 -15.69
C ILE A 844 -16.32 14.26 -14.30
N PRO A 845 -17.61 14.62 -14.20
CA PRO A 845 -18.27 14.76 -12.90
C PRO A 845 -18.64 13.41 -12.28
N GLN A 846 -18.57 13.33 -10.94
CA GLN A 846 -18.74 12.09 -10.15
C GLN A 846 -17.54 11.14 -10.35
N HIS A 847 -17.67 9.87 -9.95
CA HIS A 847 -16.66 8.83 -10.17
C HIS A 847 -15.26 9.22 -9.65
N ASN A 848 -15.23 9.75 -8.42
CA ASN A 848 -14.07 10.42 -7.84
C ASN A 848 -13.46 9.69 -6.63
N VAL A 849 -13.85 8.44 -6.37
CA VAL A 849 -13.37 7.63 -5.23
C VAL A 849 -12.06 6.91 -5.61
N PHE A 850 -10.95 7.66 -5.59
CA PHE A 850 -9.63 7.27 -6.06
C PHE A 850 -9.61 6.78 -7.53
N PRO A 851 -9.80 7.68 -8.53
CA PRO A 851 -9.72 7.32 -9.94
C PRO A 851 -8.25 7.15 -10.38
N GLN A 852 -7.73 5.93 -10.29
CA GLN A 852 -6.31 5.59 -10.49
C GLN A 852 -5.83 5.59 -11.95
N SER A 853 -6.76 5.48 -12.91
CA SER A 853 -6.51 5.38 -14.35
C SER A 853 -7.80 5.71 -15.10
N ALA A 854 -7.65 6.27 -16.29
CA ALA A 854 -8.71 6.44 -17.28
C ALA A 854 -8.15 6.11 -18.66
N ALA A 855 -8.95 5.49 -19.53
CA ALA A 855 -8.50 5.01 -20.84
C ALA A 855 -9.47 5.37 -21.98
N LEU A 856 -8.92 5.80 -23.10
CA LEU A 856 -9.56 6.12 -24.37
C LEU A 856 -9.39 4.92 -25.34
N THR A 857 -10.45 4.15 -25.57
CA THR A 857 -10.36 2.89 -26.33
C THR A 857 -11.33 2.86 -27.52
N GLU A 858 -11.05 2.00 -28.51
CA GLU A 858 -11.97 1.76 -29.64
C GLU A 858 -13.38 1.31 -29.23
N VAL A 859 -13.53 0.78 -28.01
CA VAL A 859 -14.78 0.22 -27.47
C VAL A 859 -15.47 1.12 -26.43
N GLY A 860 -14.90 2.28 -26.13
CA GLY A 860 -15.45 3.25 -25.19
C GLY A 860 -14.40 3.96 -24.34
N PHE A 861 -14.87 4.80 -23.42
CA PHE A 861 -14.04 5.48 -22.43
C PHE A 861 -14.27 4.87 -21.04
N PHE A 862 -13.21 4.57 -20.29
CA PHE A 862 -13.26 3.85 -19.01
C PHE A 862 -12.50 4.58 -17.90
N ILE A 863 -12.95 4.40 -16.64
CA ILE A 863 -12.25 4.88 -15.42
C ILE A 863 -12.18 3.73 -14.40
N THR A 864 -11.01 3.49 -13.81
CA THR A 864 -10.86 2.59 -12.66
C THR A 864 -11.13 3.33 -11.35
N LEU A 865 -12.02 2.81 -10.51
CA LEU A 865 -12.37 3.37 -9.21
C LEU A 865 -11.84 2.46 -8.10
N GLN A 866 -10.71 2.86 -7.51
CA GLN A 866 -9.96 2.00 -6.60
C GLN A 866 -10.69 1.80 -5.27
N GLY A 867 -11.30 2.84 -4.71
CA GLY A 867 -12.05 2.73 -3.45
C GLY A 867 -13.38 2.00 -3.62
N ASP A 868 -14.05 2.19 -4.76
CA ASP A 868 -15.31 1.51 -5.09
C ASP A 868 -15.10 0.06 -5.56
N ASN A 869 -13.85 -0.38 -5.78
CA ASN A 869 -13.51 -1.71 -6.29
C ASN A 869 -14.14 -2.04 -7.66
N GLN A 870 -14.18 -1.05 -8.57
CA GLN A 870 -14.93 -1.13 -9.83
C GLN A 870 -14.19 -0.49 -11.01
N VAL A 871 -14.65 -0.79 -12.23
CA VAL A 871 -14.34 -0.03 -13.44
C VAL A 871 -15.65 0.41 -14.08
N VAL A 872 -15.79 1.70 -14.36
CA VAL A 872 -16.98 2.28 -15.02
C VAL A 872 -16.64 2.65 -16.46
N GLY A 873 -17.60 2.50 -17.38
CA GLY A 873 -17.39 2.75 -18.80
C GLY A 873 -18.58 3.42 -19.49
N TRP A 874 -18.28 4.22 -20.52
CA TRP A 874 -19.22 4.95 -21.38
C TRP A 874 -18.91 4.71 -22.86
N ASN A 875 -19.91 4.84 -23.72
CA ASN A 875 -19.72 4.77 -25.18
C ASN A 875 -18.76 5.85 -25.73
N SER A 876 -18.58 7.00 -25.07
CA SER A 876 -17.52 7.97 -25.38
C SER A 876 -17.19 8.89 -24.20
N ILE A 877 -16.07 9.62 -24.29
CA ILE A 877 -15.65 10.60 -23.29
C ILE A 877 -16.58 11.82 -23.23
N GLU A 878 -17.21 12.23 -24.33
CA GLU A 878 -18.20 13.31 -24.34
C GLU A 878 -19.44 12.95 -23.51
N ASP A 879 -19.81 11.67 -23.49
CA ASP A 879 -20.93 11.17 -22.69
C ASP A 879 -20.60 11.17 -21.19
N ALA A 880 -19.37 10.81 -20.82
CA ALA A 880 -18.85 10.96 -19.45
C ALA A 880 -18.78 12.44 -19.03
N LEU A 881 -18.21 13.31 -19.86
CA LEU A 881 -18.12 14.77 -19.64
C LEU A 881 -19.50 15.45 -19.56
N ALA A 882 -20.52 14.91 -20.23
CA ALA A 882 -21.91 15.36 -20.11
C ALA A 882 -22.58 14.93 -18.79
N GLY A 883 -21.92 14.13 -17.96
CA GLY A 883 -22.46 13.63 -16.69
C GLY A 883 -23.55 12.59 -16.85
N LYS A 884 -23.53 11.81 -17.94
CA LYS A 884 -24.39 10.63 -18.07
C LYS A 884 -23.96 9.53 -17.09
N PRO A 885 -24.88 8.69 -16.59
CA PRO A 885 -24.48 7.47 -15.88
C PRO A 885 -23.64 6.58 -16.80
N PRO A 886 -22.73 5.74 -16.24
CA PRO A 886 -22.00 4.75 -17.01
C PRO A 886 -22.94 3.79 -17.75
N ASP A 887 -22.56 3.41 -18.97
CA ASP A 887 -23.21 2.35 -19.74
C ASP A 887 -22.89 0.96 -19.16
N VAL A 888 -21.71 0.81 -18.54
CA VAL A 888 -21.29 -0.42 -17.85
C VAL A 888 -20.58 -0.13 -16.52
N THR A 889 -20.73 -1.05 -15.56
CA THR A 889 -19.87 -1.15 -14.38
C THR A 889 -19.37 -2.59 -14.20
N LEU A 890 -18.05 -2.77 -14.27
CA LEU A 890 -17.36 -4.04 -14.03
C LEU A 890 -16.90 -4.10 -12.57
N GLY A 891 -16.91 -5.31 -12.00
CA GLY A 891 -16.69 -5.53 -10.57
C GLY A 891 -17.98 -5.37 -9.75
N SER A 892 -18.25 -6.33 -8.87
CA SER A 892 -19.40 -6.29 -7.95
C SER A 892 -19.28 -5.26 -6.80
N GLY A 893 -18.19 -4.48 -6.76
CA GLY A 893 -17.91 -3.48 -5.71
C GLY A 893 -17.52 -4.07 -4.35
N ALA A 894 -17.57 -5.40 -4.20
CA ALA A 894 -17.33 -6.07 -2.93
C ALA A 894 -15.83 -6.19 -2.53
N GLY A 895 -14.90 -5.86 -3.43
CA GLY A 895 -13.46 -6.00 -3.16
C GLY A 895 -12.98 -7.43 -2.93
N THR A 896 -13.72 -8.44 -3.40
CA THR A 896 -13.42 -9.87 -3.16
C THR A 896 -12.62 -10.50 -4.31
N LYS A 897 -12.08 -11.69 -4.07
CA LYS A 897 -11.36 -12.50 -5.07
C LYS A 897 -12.26 -13.37 -5.96
N ALA A 898 -13.55 -13.05 -6.03
CA ALA A 898 -14.52 -13.70 -6.90
C ALA A 898 -14.28 -13.33 -8.38
N LYS A 899 -15.03 -13.96 -9.29
CA LYS A 899 -14.82 -13.83 -10.75
C LYS A 899 -15.55 -12.62 -11.35
N ASP A 900 -16.65 -12.22 -10.73
CA ASP A 900 -17.44 -11.01 -10.93
C ASP A 900 -16.90 -9.79 -10.17
N ALA A 901 -15.89 -9.99 -9.32
CA ALA A 901 -15.34 -8.98 -8.42
C ALA A 901 -13.94 -8.53 -8.84
N ILE A 902 -13.69 -7.24 -8.64
CA ILE A 902 -12.37 -6.59 -8.73
C ILE A 902 -11.98 -6.18 -7.30
N LYS A 903 -10.69 -6.14 -6.97
CA LYS A 903 -10.14 -5.74 -5.67
C LYS A 903 -9.14 -4.60 -5.89
N MET A 904 -9.48 -3.40 -5.45
CA MET A 904 -8.70 -2.15 -5.66
C MET A 904 -8.27 -1.94 -7.12
N ALA A 905 -9.22 -1.59 -8.00
CA ALA A 905 -8.97 -1.37 -9.42
C ALA A 905 -7.86 -0.31 -9.65
N ASN A 906 -6.80 -0.68 -10.36
CA ASN A 906 -5.59 0.12 -10.56
C ASN A 906 -5.56 0.80 -11.93
N ALA A 907 -5.65 -0.01 -12.99
CA ALA A 907 -5.47 0.43 -14.36
C ALA A 907 -6.31 -0.40 -15.33
N VAL A 908 -6.68 0.18 -16.46
CA VAL A 908 -7.53 -0.43 -17.50
C VAL A 908 -6.98 -0.13 -18.88
N ASP A 909 -7.03 -1.11 -19.80
CA ASP A 909 -6.64 -0.95 -21.21
C ASP A 909 -7.36 -2.00 -22.11
N TRP A 910 -7.35 -1.82 -23.43
CA TRP A 910 -8.05 -2.62 -24.43
C TRP A 910 -7.09 -3.24 -25.46
N ASP A 911 -7.11 -4.57 -25.62
CA ASP A 911 -6.18 -5.31 -26.49
C ASP A 911 -6.76 -5.72 -27.88
N GLY A 912 -7.91 -5.16 -28.27
CA GLY A 912 -8.66 -5.60 -29.45
C GLY A 912 -9.53 -6.86 -29.25
N SER A 913 -9.48 -7.50 -28.08
CA SER A 913 -10.18 -8.75 -27.73
C SER A 913 -10.82 -8.72 -26.33
N HIS A 914 -10.15 -8.08 -25.37
CA HIS A 914 -10.49 -8.00 -23.94
C HIS A 914 -10.17 -6.60 -23.39
N LEU A 915 -10.97 -6.18 -22.42
CA LEU A 915 -10.61 -5.09 -21.52
C LEU A 915 -9.82 -5.68 -20.33
N TRP A 916 -8.54 -5.33 -20.21
CA TRP A 916 -7.70 -5.73 -19.09
C TRP A 916 -7.91 -4.80 -17.89
N VAL A 917 -7.91 -5.37 -16.68
CA VAL A 917 -7.93 -4.62 -15.43
C VAL A 917 -6.84 -5.14 -14.50
N GLY A 918 -5.98 -4.24 -14.03
CA GLY A 918 -5.00 -4.51 -12.98
C GLY A 918 -5.54 -4.20 -11.59
N GLU A 919 -5.06 -4.94 -10.59
CA GLU A 919 -5.39 -4.75 -9.16
C GLU A 919 -4.22 -4.18 -8.35
N PHE A 920 -4.51 -3.51 -7.24
CA PHE A 920 -3.53 -2.75 -6.45
C PHE A 920 -3.30 -3.29 -5.04
N LYS A 921 -2.04 -3.19 -4.58
CA LYS A 921 -1.43 -3.39 -3.24
C LYS A 921 -1.75 -4.69 -2.48
N PHE A 922 -3.02 -5.08 -2.38
CA PHE A 922 -3.52 -6.21 -1.61
C PHE A 922 -4.11 -7.32 -2.49
N SER A 923 -3.80 -7.26 -3.78
CA SER A 923 -4.05 -8.32 -4.75
C SER A 923 -2.97 -8.32 -5.82
N THR A 924 -2.79 -9.46 -6.46
CA THR A 924 -1.83 -9.71 -7.54
C THR A 924 -2.52 -10.13 -8.83
N ARG A 925 -3.83 -9.85 -9.00
CA ARG A 925 -4.56 -10.28 -10.21
C ARG A 925 -4.40 -9.26 -11.33
N MET A 926 -4.23 -9.79 -12.53
CA MET A 926 -4.56 -9.13 -13.78
C MET A 926 -5.78 -9.87 -14.35
N LEU A 927 -6.90 -9.18 -14.55
CA LEU A 927 -8.16 -9.73 -15.05
C LEU A 927 -8.38 -9.29 -16.50
N ALA A 928 -9.03 -10.12 -17.31
CA ALA A 928 -9.51 -9.74 -18.63
C ALA A 928 -11.01 -9.96 -18.73
N PHE A 929 -11.72 -9.00 -19.31
CA PHE A 929 -13.15 -9.05 -19.58
C PHE A 929 -13.39 -9.10 -21.09
N ALA A 930 -14.02 -10.15 -21.58
CA ALA A 930 -14.46 -10.24 -22.98
C ALA A 930 -15.82 -9.53 -23.18
N PRO A 931 -16.03 -8.82 -24.31
CA PRO A 931 -17.31 -8.24 -24.68
C PRO A 931 -18.47 -9.26 -24.78
N THR A 932 -19.68 -8.83 -24.42
CA THR A 932 -20.90 -9.65 -24.32
C THR A 932 -21.80 -9.53 -25.56
N GLU A 933 -22.86 -10.34 -25.64
CA GLU A 933 -23.98 -10.15 -26.60
C GLU A 933 -25.09 -9.33 -25.94
N GLU A 934 -25.85 -8.57 -26.75
CA GLU A 934 -27.10 -7.88 -26.35
C GLU A 934 -28.29 -8.84 -26.18
#